data_AF-A0A0E2NFY7-F1
#
_entry.id   AF-A0A0E2NFY7-F1
#
_cell.length_a   1.000
_cell.length_b   1.000
_cell.length_c   1.000
_cell.angle_alpha   90.00
_cell.angle_beta   90.00
_cell.angle_gamma   90.00
#
_symmetry.space_group_name_H-M   'P 1'
#
loop_
_entity.id
_entity.type
_entity.pdbx_description
1 polymer ?
#
loop_
_entity_poly.entity_id
_entity_poly.type
_entity_poly.pdbx_seq_one_letter_code
_entity_poly.pdbx_strand_id
1 'polypeptide(L)'
;MAAVGAFIVGIGAYSQDVVGRLGQLRYAVNDANDVEQYLRTCWKPAELNLVRIKEEEATAAALEAGLTSLAKQGPYELCWIFMSGHGWVDNSSAGLIVQPNGGGAGLPLFDVARLDSLLGSIVADRTILVLDCCFAEGLVRRMTFFGALGESVARLYVASSREQQRTWEDDGVERGVFTAHLIDLLNTGDAASFGGRKDHLDVDAELFPALCEQVPLYVYEHKSGAHQEPVKGGIARAPVTLPVANTAQRVQGRTILGTVVRRLRQAAIGIAAMGVALLLLAYTLLYYVEPGATGTLLVRHGVRSLEPLLRFLPSDRVDTGIAVGNLSNNAAAAAPLQAGYTSGVWTHVTDYRTWFTAVLAGLDAGAAAHYATLAGDLPPALGPSPSPLDVERAAWMALSAGEPASLDAILALVPGGDRRGRELVQLDVNRMDFEVLDLSMANMESYAAALSYSATLDPIEAFPAFLGFAKAAQEWLIHNTDAQRGRGARDRVVNSVAEVLGVISIARIDRGLAELDGVDRTHLLALADLGYSGVIGLALSRLPMDSEERLKVATDALGRFHGDADEPDQGVAFRTILASLDASEAAKKLVADVAAAFVRSGTIPNSYYTRFLIVAADARALPPSLLDELKDQAQAALKKGELDFEDSELARVLAHAMTQIPEAERAVAYGLIERAANSVTPKSSMTAEMYAALGRQQLDTGDMLARVRAQAYAAAAYTPDDSSVLEGPTPGVTIVVGAGPWLIALAEYGRTRKLPDEDVALLRAHYANPYLRVAIVPALLYQEQQVAADGAVGSWLERLAALPTDAPAREVEQAILVADLAIRPRSQFEALLGELRRARSGSQEPELRMALGVLIVESQIARTKRSASDVWRLDD
;
A
#
# COMPACT_ATOMS: atom_id res chain seq x y z
N MET A 1 39.08 47.58 69.14
CA MET A 1 38.86 48.01 67.73
C MET A 1 38.77 46.75 66.90
N ALA A 2 37.84 46.71 65.94
CA ALA A 2 37.69 45.55 65.06
C ALA A 2 38.90 45.46 64.12
N ALA A 3 39.46 44.28 63.93
CA ALA A 3 40.57 44.05 63.00
C ALA A 3 40.08 44.06 61.54
N VAL A 4 38.82 43.66 61.30
CA VAL A 4 38.23 43.53 59.98
C VAL A 4 36.95 44.36 59.87
N GLY A 5 36.87 45.20 58.84
CA GLY A 5 35.65 45.83 58.37
C GLY A 5 35.11 45.10 57.14
N ALA A 6 33.81 44.82 57.09
CA ALA A 6 33.18 44.16 55.96
C ALA A 6 31.90 44.88 55.51
N PHE A 7 31.76 45.08 54.19
CA PHE A 7 30.54 45.56 53.55
C PHE A 7 30.03 44.51 52.57
N ILE A 8 28.77 44.09 52.69
CA ILE A 8 28.21 42.99 51.90
C ILE A 8 26.83 43.37 51.37
N VAL A 9 26.67 43.29 50.04
CA VAL A 9 25.38 43.42 49.37
C VAL A 9 25.25 42.39 48.25
N GLY A 10 24.09 41.75 48.18
CA GLY A 10 23.68 40.87 47.09
C GLY A 10 22.24 41.19 46.74
N ILE A 11 21.96 41.51 45.48
CA ILE A 11 20.64 41.96 45.01
C ILE A 11 20.15 41.01 43.93
N GLY A 12 19.15 40.19 44.27
CA GLY A 12 18.55 39.22 43.35
C GLY A 12 17.15 39.60 42.90
N ALA A 13 16.30 39.96 43.85
CA ALA A 13 14.92 40.35 43.65
C ALA A 13 14.79 41.87 43.44
N TYR A 14 14.92 42.29 42.18
CA TYR A 14 14.65 43.70 41.82
C TYR A 14 13.15 44.00 41.81
N SER A 15 12.78 45.25 42.08
CA SER A 15 11.40 45.74 41.89
C SER A 15 10.94 45.65 40.43
N GLN A 16 9.61 45.57 40.18
CA GLN A 16 9.06 45.32 38.84
C GLN A 16 9.54 46.32 37.77
N ASP A 17 9.75 47.58 38.15
CA ASP A 17 10.26 48.64 37.27
C ASP A 17 11.66 48.33 36.70
N VAL A 18 12.45 47.54 37.42
CA VAL A 18 13.81 47.10 37.03
C VAL A 18 13.77 45.70 36.41
N VAL A 19 12.92 44.79 36.91
CA VAL A 19 12.78 43.40 36.42
C VAL A 19 12.39 43.35 34.95
N GLY A 20 11.50 44.23 34.48
CA GLY A 20 11.07 44.27 33.08
C GLY A 20 12.18 44.54 32.06
N ARG A 21 13.37 45.01 32.51
CA ARG A 21 14.51 45.33 31.65
C ARG A 21 15.67 44.34 31.73
N LEU A 22 15.87 43.66 32.87
CA LEU A 22 17.08 42.87 33.14
C LEU A 22 16.84 41.47 33.73
N GLY A 23 15.60 41.15 34.13
CA GLY A 23 15.28 39.89 34.82
C GLY A 23 15.74 39.84 36.28
N GLN A 24 15.24 38.86 37.04
CA GLN A 24 15.68 38.59 38.41
C GLN A 24 16.92 37.68 38.42
N LEU A 25 17.79 37.85 39.42
CA LEU A 25 18.86 36.90 39.71
C LEU A 25 18.43 36.02 40.87
N ARG A 26 18.62 34.71 40.74
CA ARG A 26 18.16 33.73 41.73
C ARG A 26 19.10 33.63 42.92
N TYR A 27 20.40 33.86 42.72
CA TYR A 27 21.40 33.42 43.67
C TYR A 27 22.30 34.52 44.26
N ALA A 28 22.19 35.78 43.82
CA ALA A 28 22.99 36.89 44.33
C ALA A 28 22.87 37.10 45.86
N VAL A 29 21.72 36.80 46.44
CA VAL A 29 21.50 36.85 47.90
C VAL A 29 22.20 35.70 48.61
N ASN A 30 22.16 34.50 48.03
CA ASN A 30 22.86 33.33 48.56
C ASN A 30 24.37 33.57 48.56
N ASP A 31 24.89 34.13 47.46
CA ASP A 31 26.30 34.53 47.33
C ASP A 31 26.72 35.48 48.48
N ALA A 32 25.92 36.51 48.74
CA ALA A 32 26.17 37.44 49.86
C ALA A 32 26.08 36.76 51.24
N ASN A 33 25.14 35.82 51.42
CA ASN A 33 24.99 35.09 52.67
C ASN A 33 26.19 34.15 52.92
N ASP A 34 26.71 33.51 51.89
CA ASP A 34 27.88 32.63 51.99
C ASP A 34 29.16 33.41 52.30
N VAL A 35 29.32 34.60 51.71
CA VAL A 35 30.44 35.51 52.04
C VAL A 35 30.34 35.99 53.49
N GLU A 36 29.14 36.37 53.94
CA GLU A 36 28.90 36.71 55.35
C GLU A 36 29.23 35.54 56.27
N GLN A 37 28.80 34.34 55.92
CA GLN A 37 29.06 33.13 56.69
C GLN A 37 30.57 32.86 56.78
N TYR A 38 31.30 32.92 55.66
CA TYR A 38 32.75 32.77 55.62
C TYR A 38 33.45 33.75 56.58
N LEU A 39 33.12 35.05 56.51
CA LEU A 39 33.70 36.07 57.39
C LEU A 39 33.40 35.80 58.87
N ARG A 40 32.18 35.38 59.21
CA ARG A 40 31.80 35.03 60.59
C ARG A 40 32.47 33.75 61.09
N THR A 41 32.83 32.83 60.20
CA THR A 41 33.57 31.61 60.57
C THR A 41 35.03 31.91 60.85
N CYS A 42 35.65 32.82 60.08
CA CYS A 42 37.08 33.09 60.18
C CYS A 42 37.46 34.13 61.26
N TRP A 43 36.55 35.06 61.62
CA TRP A 43 36.83 36.11 62.60
C TRP A 43 35.81 36.13 63.73
N LYS A 44 36.27 36.43 64.96
CA LYS A 44 35.38 36.52 66.13
C LYS A 44 34.50 37.77 66.03
N PRO A 45 33.30 37.78 66.64
CA PRO A 45 32.41 38.95 66.62
C PRO A 45 33.03 40.26 67.12
N ALA A 46 34.01 40.20 68.03
CA ALA A 46 34.72 41.39 68.53
C ALA A 46 35.77 41.94 67.55
N GLU A 47 36.21 41.12 66.58
CA GLU A 47 37.24 41.42 65.58
C GLU A 47 36.64 41.82 64.23
N LEU A 48 35.34 41.58 64.01
CA LEU A 48 34.63 41.78 62.76
C LEU A 48 33.53 42.84 62.90
N ASN A 49 33.67 43.94 62.17
CA ASN A 49 32.60 44.91 61.96
C ASN A 49 31.94 44.68 60.60
N LEU A 50 30.72 44.14 60.60
CA LEU A 50 30.02 43.71 59.38
C LEU A 50 28.78 44.57 59.12
N VAL A 51 28.76 45.21 57.95
CA VAL A 51 27.63 45.96 57.42
C VAL A 51 27.01 45.17 56.26
N ARG A 52 25.85 44.56 56.50
CA ARG A 52 25.06 43.83 55.50
C ARG A 52 23.84 44.66 55.10
N ILE A 53 23.69 44.96 53.81
CA ILE A 53 22.48 45.61 53.28
C ILE A 53 21.57 44.55 52.66
N LYS A 54 20.37 44.36 53.21
CA LYS A 54 19.39 43.41 52.66
C LYS A 54 18.91 43.84 51.27
N GLU A 55 18.54 42.89 50.43
CA GLU A 55 18.25 43.17 49.02
C GLU A 55 17.05 44.10 48.81
N GLU A 56 16.04 44.04 49.68
CA GLU A 56 14.84 44.88 49.66
C GLU A 56 15.14 46.34 50.04
N GLU A 57 16.22 46.58 50.78
CA GLU A 57 16.66 47.88 51.26
C GLU A 57 17.85 48.44 50.48
N ALA A 58 18.37 47.68 49.50
CA ALA A 58 19.62 47.95 48.79
C ALA A 58 19.48 49.10 47.78
N THR A 59 19.20 50.30 48.27
CA THR A 59 19.13 51.55 47.49
C THR A 59 20.48 52.28 47.49
N ALA A 60 20.71 53.19 46.54
CA ALA A 60 21.96 53.98 46.50
C ALA A 60 22.25 54.71 47.83
N ALA A 61 21.22 55.24 48.48
CA ALA A 61 21.33 55.93 49.76
C ALA A 61 21.67 54.98 50.91
N ALA A 62 21.10 53.77 50.91
CA ALA A 62 21.40 52.75 51.92
C ALA A 62 22.83 52.22 51.79
N LEU A 63 23.30 51.97 50.56
CA LEU A 63 24.69 51.58 50.29
C LEU A 63 25.66 52.66 50.76
N GLU A 64 25.37 53.92 50.45
CA GLU A 64 26.17 55.07 50.91
C GLU A 64 26.21 55.19 52.44
N ALA A 65 25.04 55.10 53.10
CA ALA A 65 24.94 55.16 54.54
C ALA A 65 25.70 54.01 55.21
N GLY A 66 25.64 52.81 54.63
CA GLY A 66 26.36 51.63 55.10
C GLY A 66 27.88 51.79 54.98
N LEU A 67 28.39 52.20 53.82
CA LEU A 67 29.83 52.44 53.63
C LEU A 67 30.34 53.59 54.51
N THR A 68 29.56 54.66 54.67
CA THR A 68 29.89 55.77 55.57
C THR A 68 29.91 55.32 57.04
N SER A 69 28.97 54.46 57.43
CA SER A 69 28.96 53.85 58.76
C SER A 69 30.18 52.98 59.00
N LEU A 70 30.59 52.20 58.00
CA LEU A 70 31.80 51.39 58.07
C LEU A 70 33.06 52.27 58.20
N ALA A 71 33.14 53.37 57.44
CA ALA A 71 34.25 54.32 57.50
C ALA A 71 34.43 54.94 58.90
N LYS A 72 33.33 55.31 59.57
CA LYS A 72 33.35 55.92 60.92
C LYS A 72 33.85 54.99 62.02
N GLN A 73 33.79 53.68 61.79
CA GLN A 73 34.11 52.65 62.78
C GLN A 73 35.53 52.09 62.62
N GLY A 74 36.27 52.54 61.59
CA GLY A 74 37.69 52.23 61.41
C GLY A 74 38.59 52.93 62.43
N PRO A 75 39.93 52.71 62.39
CA PRO A 75 40.67 52.02 61.33
C PRO A 75 40.59 50.48 61.38
N TYR A 76 40.84 49.83 60.24
CA TYR A 76 40.86 48.36 60.11
C TYR A 76 42.20 47.82 59.57
N GLU A 77 42.56 46.59 59.92
CA GLU A 77 43.68 45.88 59.27
C GLU A 77 43.28 45.33 57.89
N LEU A 78 42.01 44.91 57.75
CA LEU A 78 41.41 44.45 56.51
C LEU A 78 40.02 45.06 56.32
N CYS A 79 39.77 45.63 55.15
CA CYS A 79 38.45 46.04 54.67
C CYS A 79 38.03 45.14 53.52
N TRP A 80 36.99 44.33 53.71
CA TRP A 80 36.42 43.43 52.71
C TRP A 80 35.10 43.97 52.16
N ILE A 81 34.98 44.10 50.85
CA ILE A 81 33.77 44.64 50.22
C ILE A 81 33.29 43.63 49.19
N PHE A 82 32.09 43.10 49.38
CA PHE A 82 31.46 42.16 48.45
C PHE A 82 30.18 42.76 47.91
N MET A 83 30.07 42.81 46.59
CA MET A 83 28.90 43.33 45.88
C MET A 83 28.51 42.36 44.77
N SER A 84 27.29 41.81 44.82
CA SER A 84 26.72 40.93 43.79
C SER A 84 25.38 41.46 43.26
N GLY A 85 25.19 41.41 41.94
CA GLY A 85 23.97 41.90 41.29
C GLY A 85 24.14 42.20 39.80
N HIS A 86 23.24 43.01 39.24
CA HIS A 86 23.36 43.48 37.85
C HIS A 86 24.36 44.64 37.77
N GLY A 87 25.35 44.50 36.89
CA GLY A 87 26.31 45.55 36.56
C GLY A 87 25.93 46.26 35.26
N TRP A 88 26.16 47.57 35.20
CA TRP A 88 25.94 48.37 34.00
C TRP A 88 27.19 49.14 33.62
N VAL A 89 27.54 49.11 32.33
CA VAL A 89 28.63 49.90 31.74
C VAL A 89 28.20 50.39 30.37
N ASP A 90 28.18 51.71 30.19
CA ASP A 90 28.05 52.36 28.89
C ASP A 90 29.09 53.49 28.75
N ASN A 91 29.06 54.24 27.64
CA ASN A 91 30.03 55.32 27.36
C ASN A 91 30.00 56.49 28.39
N SER A 92 28.92 56.64 29.14
CA SER A 92 28.62 57.76 30.03
C SER A 92 28.39 57.38 31.49
N SER A 93 28.04 56.13 31.78
CA SER A 93 27.68 55.64 33.11
C SER A 93 28.27 54.27 33.38
N ALA A 94 28.66 54.01 34.63
CA ALA A 94 29.04 52.69 35.11
C ALA A 94 28.68 52.57 36.58
N GLY A 95 28.19 51.40 37.00
CA GLY A 95 27.81 51.15 38.39
C GLY A 95 27.01 49.87 38.60
N LEU A 96 26.73 49.59 39.87
CA LEU A 96 25.86 48.48 40.27
C LEU A 96 24.40 48.95 40.25
N ILE A 97 23.51 48.15 39.70
CA ILE A 97 22.07 48.44 39.72
C ILE A 97 21.52 48.12 41.12
N VAL A 98 20.73 49.04 41.66
CA VAL A 98 20.23 49.00 43.05
C VAL A 98 18.70 49.10 43.09
N GLN A 99 18.09 49.00 44.27
CA GLN A 99 16.65 49.26 44.41
C GLN A 99 16.35 50.75 44.16
N PRO A 100 15.20 51.08 43.52
CA PRO A 100 14.80 52.45 43.30
C PRO A 100 14.39 53.15 44.60
N ASN A 101 14.71 54.44 44.71
CA ASN A 101 14.26 55.32 45.81
C ASN A 101 12.88 55.98 45.54
N GLY A 102 12.08 55.42 44.61
CA GLY A 102 10.79 55.96 44.16
C GLY A 102 10.51 55.73 42.67
N GLY A 103 9.42 56.30 42.15
CA GLY A 103 8.93 56.09 40.76
C GLY A 103 9.65 56.93 39.68
N GLY A 104 10.96 56.77 39.53
CA GLY A 104 11.75 57.40 38.46
C GLY A 104 11.88 56.51 37.22
N ALA A 105 11.95 57.10 36.01
CA ALA A 105 11.98 56.36 34.74
C ALA A 105 13.36 55.75 34.35
N GLY A 106 14.44 56.10 35.08
CA GLY A 106 15.81 55.66 34.83
C GLY A 106 16.21 54.39 35.60
N LEU A 107 17.29 53.72 35.16
CA LEU A 107 17.86 52.61 35.93
C LEU A 107 18.48 53.18 37.23
N PRO A 108 18.05 52.72 38.42
CA PRO A 108 18.66 53.11 39.69
C PRO A 108 20.09 52.56 39.78
N LEU A 109 21.08 53.44 39.63
CA LEU A 109 22.50 53.08 39.58
C LEU A 109 23.23 53.61 40.82
N PHE A 110 24.00 52.74 41.48
CA PHE A 110 25.04 53.16 42.41
C PHE A 110 26.34 53.33 41.63
N ASP A 111 26.62 54.58 41.28
CA ASP A 111 27.68 54.91 40.33
C ASP A 111 29.09 54.66 40.89
N VAL A 112 30.01 54.38 39.96
CA VAL A 112 31.41 54.07 40.29
C VAL A 112 32.12 55.24 40.96
N ALA A 113 31.83 56.49 40.59
CA ALA A 113 32.49 57.66 41.19
C ALA A 113 32.11 57.82 42.67
N ARG A 114 30.86 57.50 43.02
CA ARG A 114 30.34 57.51 44.38
C ARG A 114 30.97 56.39 45.20
N LEU A 115 31.03 55.18 44.65
CA LEU A 115 31.72 54.06 45.29
C LEU A 115 33.20 54.42 45.53
N ASP A 116 33.91 54.92 44.51
CA ASP A 116 35.32 55.32 44.58
C ASP A 116 35.59 56.33 45.70
N SER A 117 34.75 57.37 45.79
CA SER A 117 34.82 58.37 46.86
C SER A 117 34.56 57.78 48.25
N LEU A 118 33.61 56.85 48.37
CA LEU A 118 33.27 56.22 49.66
C LEU A 118 34.37 55.27 50.11
N LEU A 119 34.97 54.49 49.20
CA LEU A 119 36.14 53.67 49.50
C LEU A 119 37.31 54.51 50.00
N GLY A 120 37.54 55.67 49.38
CA GLY A 120 38.56 56.63 49.81
C GLY A 120 38.39 57.16 51.24
N SER A 121 37.18 57.07 51.81
CA SER A 121 36.90 57.51 53.18
C SER A 121 37.13 56.44 54.25
N ILE A 122 37.33 55.17 53.86
CA ILE A 122 37.54 54.07 54.79
C ILE A 122 39.06 53.95 55.07
N VAL A 123 39.44 54.12 56.33
CA VAL A 123 40.85 53.96 56.75
C VAL A 123 41.13 52.47 57.03
N ALA A 124 41.91 51.83 56.15
CA ALA A 124 42.33 50.44 56.31
C ALA A 124 43.73 50.16 55.72
N ASP A 125 44.45 49.24 56.36
CA ASP A 125 45.76 48.76 55.87
C ASP A 125 45.61 47.97 54.57
N ARG A 126 44.63 47.06 54.50
CA ARG A 126 44.36 46.24 53.31
C ARG A 126 42.90 46.40 52.91
N THR A 127 42.62 46.70 51.65
CA THR A 127 41.26 46.73 51.10
C THR A 127 41.12 45.74 49.96
N ILE A 128 40.09 44.91 49.99
CA ILE A 128 39.72 43.98 48.92
C ILE A 128 38.29 44.26 48.50
N LEU A 129 38.08 44.58 47.22
CA LEU A 129 36.76 44.64 46.58
C LEU A 129 36.54 43.39 45.74
N VAL A 130 35.51 42.62 46.07
CA VAL A 130 35.01 41.52 45.26
C VAL A 130 33.70 41.96 44.61
N LEU A 131 33.70 41.98 43.28
CA LEU A 131 32.58 42.45 42.48
C LEU A 131 32.06 41.32 41.58
N ASP A 132 30.87 40.83 41.89
CA ASP A 132 30.20 39.75 41.17
C ASP A 132 29.01 40.27 40.36
N CYS A 133 29.29 40.82 39.17
CA CYS A 133 28.28 41.36 38.28
C CYS A 133 28.72 41.31 36.82
N CYS A 134 27.78 41.39 35.88
CA CYS A 134 28.13 41.57 34.47
C CYS A 134 29.05 42.78 34.27
N PHE A 135 30.03 42.64 33.36
CA PHE A 135 30.98 43.70 33.02
C PHE A 135 31.83 44.20 34.19
N ALA A 136 32.06 43.37 35.22
CA ALA A 136 32.70 43.79 36.48
C ALA A 136 34.05 44.51 36.28
N GLU A 137 34.92 44.05 35.36
CA GLU A 137 36.18 44.75 35.03
C GLU A 137 35.93 46.18 34.53
N GLY A 138 34.87 46.42 33.76
CA GLY A 138 34.51 47.73 33.24
C GLY A 138 34.10 48.74 34.32
N LEU A 139 33.56 48.25 35.45
CA LEU A 139 33.24 49.09 36.62
C LEU A 139 34.54 49.48 37.36
N VAL A 140 35.34 48.49 37.75
CA VAL A 140 36.55 48.73 38.55
C VAL A 140 37.65 49.48 37.81
N ARG A 141 37.74 49.36 36.47
CA ARG A 141 38.69 50.15 35.65
C ARG A 141 38.42 51.65 35.69
N ARG A 142 37.20 52.07 36.03
CA ARG A 142 36.81 53.49 36.15
C ARG A 142 37.02 54.04 37.56
N MET A 143 37.54 53.23 38.49
CA MET A 143 37.85 53.63 39.86
C MET A 143 39.29 54.10 39.98
N THR A 144 39.52 55.23 40.64
CA THR A 144 40.87 55.74 40.90
C THR A 144 41.48 55.19 42.18
N PHE A 145 40.65 54.71 43.13
CA PHE A 145 41.05 54.21 44.44
C PHE A 145 42.09 53.08 44.37
N PHE A 146 41.99 52.20 43.37
CA PHE A 146 42.91 51.08 43.16
C PHE A 146 44.17 51.46 42.36
N GLY A 147 44.24 52.67 41.79
CA GLY A 147 45.37 53.15 41.00
C GLY A 147 46.55 53.66 41.82
N ALA A 148 46.37 53.89 43.13
CA ALA A 148 47.42 54.32 44.04
C ALA A 148 47.21 53.78 45.45
N LEU A 149 48.31 53.48 46.15
CA LEU A 149 48.26 52.85 47.48
C LEU A 149 47.90 53.82 48.62
N GLY A 150 48.27 55.10 48.49
CA GLY A 150 48.21 56.05 49.61
C GLY A 150 49.02 55.56 50.81
N GLU A 151 48.42 55.64 52.00
CA GLU A 151 48.97 55.13 53.27
C GLU A 151 48.69 53.64 53.53
N SER A 152 47.89 52.98 52.69
CA SER A 152 47.54 51.57 52.83
C SER A 152 48.73 50.64 52.51
N VAL A 153 48.64 49.38 52.92
CA VAL A 153 49.54 48.27 52.54
C VAL A 153 49.07 47.59 51.25
N ALA A 154 47.76 47.48 51.04
CA ALA A 154 47.17 46.89 49.83
C ALA A 154 45.79 47.47 49.49
N ARG A 155 45.54 47.67 48.20
CA ARG A 155 44.21 47.97 47.63
C ARG A 155 44.01 47.10 46.40
N LEU A 156 43.21 46.05 46.54
CA LEU A 156 43.01 45.02 45.53
C LEU A 156 41.54 44.94 45.13
N TYR A 157 41.29 44.55 43.89
CA TYR A 157 39.95 44.12 43.46
C TYR A 157 40.00 42.76 42.76
N VAL A 158 38.88 42.03 42.84
CA VAL A 158 38.60 40.81 42.09
C VAL A 158 37.21 40.96 41.47
N ALA A 159 37.17 41.06 40.15
CA ALA A 159 35.99 41.16 39.32
C ALA A 159 35.63 39.80 38.72
N SER A 160 34.34 39.46 38.69
CA SER A 160 33.85 38.15 38.21
C SER A 160 33.93 37.93 36.70
N SER A 161 34.12 38.98 35.90
CA SER A 161 34.18 38.92 34.44
C SER A 161 35.01 40.06 33.83
N ARG A 162 35.46 39.87 32.58
CA ARG A 162 36.05 40.93 31.73
C ARG A 162 35.05 42.03 31.38
N GLU A 163 35.56 43.16 30.87
CA GLU A 163 34.79 44.37 30.55
C GLU A 163 33.63 44.13 29.57
N GLN A 164 33.75 43.15 28.68
CA GLN A 164 32.73 42.82 27.67
C GLN A 164 32.02 41.48 27.95
N GLN A 165 32.30 40.84 29.08
CA GLN A 165 31.76 39.54 29.42
C GLN A 165 30.61 39.65 30.43
N ARG A 166 29.66 38.71 30.31
CA ARG A 166 28.61 38.51 31.30
C ARG A 166 29.11 37.61 32.42
N THR A 167 28.46 37.73 33.57
CA THR A 167 28.61 36.85 34.72
C THR A 167 27.39 35.95 34.81
N TRP A 168 27.61 34.67 35.12
CA TRP A 168 26.57 33.65 35.10
C TRP A 168 26.26 33.11 36.49
N GLU A 169 24.99 32.75 36.70
CA GLU A 169 24.53 31.94 37.81
C GLU A 169 24.03 30.58 37.28
N ASP A 170 24.10 29.51 38.08
CA ASP A 170 23.72 28.17 37.63
C ASP A 170 22.99 27.36 38.71
N ASP A 171 21.87 26.76 38.33
CA ASP A 171 21.04 25.93 39.21
C ASP A 171 21.81 24.71 39.75
N GLY A 172 22.86 24.25 39.07
CA GLY A 172 23.69 23.13 39.50
C GLY A 172 24.67 23.46 40.64
N VAL A 173 24.97 24.74 40.88
CA VAL A 173 25.77 25.20 42.05
C VAL A 173 24.97 26.10 43.00
N GLU A 174 23.74 26.44 42.61
CA GLU A 174 22.79 27.30 43.34
C GLU A 174 23.38 28.65 43.77
N ARG A 175 24.26 29.20 42.92
CA ARG A 175 25.13 30.36 43.16
C ARG A 175 25.49 31.07 41.86
N GLY A 176 26.00 32.30 41.98
CA GLY A 176 26.86 32.89 40.95
C GLY A 176 28.07 32.00 40.72
N VAL A 177 28.40 31.65 39.47
CA VAL A 177 29.47 30.68 39.17
C VAL A 177 30.81 31.16 39.72
N PHE A 178 31.10 32.46 39.62
CA PHE A 178 32.30 33.05 40.21
C PHE A 178 32.30 32.91 41.75
N THR A 179 31.24 33.34 42.42
CA THR A 179 31.16 33.26 43.88
C THR A 179 31.16 31.83 44.39
N ALA A 180 30.56 30.88 43.66
CA ALA A 180 30.61 29.46 43.99
C ALA A 180 32.05 28.95 44.09
N HIS A 181 32.89 29.25 43.08
CA HIS A 181 34.30 28.87 43.10
C HIS A 181 35.12 29.67 44.12
N LEU A 182 34.83 30.96 44.32
CA LEU A 182 35.49 31.79 45.33
C LEU A 182 35.27 31.25 46.74
N ILE A 183 34.01 31.00 47.10
CA ILE A 183 33.64 30.50 48.42
C ILE A 183 34.11 29.06 48.60
N ASP A 184 34.05 28.20 47.58
CA ASP A 184 34.58 26.83 47.68
C ASP A 184 36.08 26.85 47.99
N LEU A 185 36.87 27.71 47.32
CA LEU A 185 38.30 27.89 47.60
C LEU A 185 38.56 28.45 49.01
N LEU A 186 37.84 29.51 49.41
CA LEU A 186 37.98 30.11 50.75
C LEU A 186 37.53 29.17 51.88
N ASN A 187 36.64 28.22 51.60
CA ASN A 187 36.15 27.25 52.56
C ASN A 187 37.02 26.01 52.67
N THR A 188 37.56 25.52 51.57
CA THR A 188 38.29 24.25 51.52
C THR A 188 39.80 24.46 51.57
N GLY A 189 40.32 25.55 51.00
CA GLY A 189 41.75 25.74 50.78
C GLY A 189 42.34 24.72 49.81
N ASP A 190 41.51 24.10 48.98
CA ASP A 190 41.89 23.02 48.07
C ASP A 190 41.61 23.38 46.61
N ALA A 191 42.61 23.17 45.78
CA ALA A 191 42.53 23.28 44.33
C ALA A 191 43.57 22.33 43.72
N ALA A 192 43.30 21.84 42.52
CA ALA A 192 44.24 20.99 41.79
C ALA A 192 45.64 21.63 41.65
N SER A 193 45.71 22.96 41.64
CA SER A 193 46.94 23.75 41.56
C SER A 193 47.73 23.87 42.87
N PHE A 194 47.15 23.56 44.04
CA PHE A 194 47.75 23.89 45.35
C PHE A 194 48.70 22.82 45.91
N GLY A 195 48.78 21.63 45.30
CA GLY A 195 49.65 20.54 45.75
C GLY A 195 49.31 19.98 47.14
N GLY A 196 48.20 20.42 47.74
CA GLY A 196 47.72 20.08 49.07
C GLY A 196 46.78 21.16 49.63
N ARG A 197 46.06 20.83 50.70
CA ARG A 197 45.13 21.76 51.37
C ARG A 197 45.88 22.86 52.11
N LYS A 198 45.40 24.10 52.02
CA LYS A 198 45.98 25.30 52.65
C LYS A 198 45.09 25.81 53.77
N ASP A 199 45.71 26.34 54.84
CA ASP A 199 44.99 27.02 55.93
C ASP A 199 44.82 28.53 55.69
N HIS A 200 45.65 29.11 54.80
CA HIS A 200 45.57 30.49 54.36
C HIS A 200 45.85 30.55 52.86
N LEU A 201 45.15 31.43 52.14
CA LEU A 201 45.32 31.64 50.70
C LEU A 201 45.86 33.04 50.41
N ASP A 202 46.92 33.12 49.63
CA ASP A 202 47.38 34.36 49.02
C ASP A 202 46.42 34.80 47.91
N VAL A 203 45.87 36.02 48.01
CA VAL A 203 44.89 36.55 47.07
C VAL A 203 45.47 36.76 45.66
N ASP A 204 46.77 37.01 45.55
CA ASP A 204 47.49 37.25 44.29
C ASP A 204 48.03 35.95 43.72
N ALA A 205 48.73 35.17 44.54
CA ALA A 205 49.50 34.02 44.08
C ALA A 205 48.70 32.70 44.02
N GLU A 206 47.62 32.57 44.82
CA GLU A 206 46.91 31.29 44.98
C GLU A 206 45.43 31.41 44.59
N LEU A 207 44.66 32.27 45.27
CA LEU A 207 43.21 32.37 45.11
C LEU A 207 42.80 32.78 43.69
N PHE A 208 43.38 33.86 43.17
CA PHE A 208 43.00 34.38 41.87
C PHE A 208 43.37 33.46 40.69
N PRO A 209 44.59 32.90 40.61
CA PRO A 209 44.93 31.92 39.58
C PRO A 209 43.98 30.71 39.56
N ALA A 210 43.59 30.19 40.72
CA ALA A 210 42.64 29.08 40.80
C ALA A 210 41.24 29.46 40.27
N LEU A 211 40.78 30.69 40.53
CA LEU A 211 39.52 31.21 39.97
C LEU A 211 39.58 31.33 38.45
N CYS A 212 40.70 31.84 37.92
CA CYS A 212 40.91 31.96 36.46
C CYS A 212 40.98 30.61 35.75
N GLU A 213 41.34 29.54 36.43
CA GLU A 213 41.32 28.19 35.86
C GLU A 213 39.91 27.60 35.86
N GLN A 214 39.20 27.66 36.98
CA GLN A 214 37.96 26.89 37.17
C GLN A 214 36.71 27.59 36.60
N VAL A 215 36.60 28.91 36.75
CA VAL A 215 35.39 29.66 36.32
C VAL A 215 35.18 29.58 34.80
N PRO A 216 36.19 29.81 33.93
CA PRO A 216 35.98 29.71 32.49
C PRO A 216 35.60 28.30 32.02
N LEU A 217 36.20 27.26 32.61
CA LEU A 217 35.90 25.87 32.27
C LEU A 217 34.47 25.49 32.61
N TYR A 218 33.99 25.89 33.78
CA TYR A 218 32.62 25.64 34.19
C TYR A 218 31.61 26.32 33.25
N VAL A 219 31.80 27.62 32.98
CA VAL A 219 30.89 28.40 32.14
C VAL A 219 30.87 27.89 30.70
N TYR A 220 32.02 27.58 30.12
CA TYR A 220 32.09 27.05 28.77
C TYR A 220 31.32 25.72 28.62
N GLU A 221 31.43 24.84 29.62
CA GLU A 221 30.70 23.57 29.63
C GLU A 221 29.19 23.75 29.79
N HIS A 222 28.75 24.55 30.77
CA HIS A 222 27.36 24.58 31.24
C HIS A 222 26.51 25.67 30.57
N LYS A 223 27.13 26.73 30.03
CA LYS A 223 26.45 27.88 29.41
C LYS A 223 26.68 27.95 27.91
N SER A 224 26.54 26.81 27.22
CA SER A 224 26.56 26.73 25.74
C SER A 224 27.79 27.35 25.07
N GLY A 225 28.97 27.22 25.67
CA GLY A 225 30.21 27.79 25.13
C GLY A 225 30.40 29.29 25.41
N ALA A 226 29.61 29.88 26.33
CA ALA A 226 29.82 31.24 26.78
C ALA A 226 31.16 31.41 27.52
N HIS A 227 31.59 32.67 27.66
CA HIS A 227 32.83 33.05 28.33
C HIS A 227 32.55 33.84 29.60
N GLN A 228 33.34 33.55 30.64
CA GLN A 228 33.44 34.34 31.87
C GLN A 228 34.85 34.15 32.43
N GLU A 229 35.64 35.21 32.40
CA GLU A 229 37.02 35.24 32.89
C GLU A 229 37.13 36.23 34.06
N PRO A 230 37.44 35.74 35.27
CA PRO A 230 37.72 36.61 36.40
C PRO A 230 38.91 37.54 36.13
N VAL A 231 38.86 38.75 36.68
CA VAL A 231 39.93 39.76 36.55
C VAL A 231 40.32 40.28 37.92
N LYS A 232 41.61 40.42 38.16
CA LYS A 232 42.16 41.04 39.36
C LYS A 232 42.97 42.27 38.99
N GLY A 233 43.01 43.26 39.88
CA GLY A 233 43.95 44.36 39.81
C GLY A 233 44.12 45.08 41.14
N GLY A 234 44.73 46.27 41.08
CA GLY A 234 45.12 47.05 42.25
C GLY A 234 46.62 46.95 42.57
N ILE A 235 47.01 47.47 43.74
CA ILE A 235 48.41 47.59 44.17
C ILE A 235 48.56 47.06 45.59
N ALA A 236 49.58 46.24 45.83
CA ALA A 236 49.97 45.76 47.16
C ALA A 236 51.48 45.85 47.36
N ARG A 237 51.92 46.25 48.57
CA ARG A 237 53.34 46.23 48.97
C ARG A 237 53.77 44.92 49.62
N ALA A 238 52.82 44.11 50.07
CA ALA A 238 53.03 42.82 50.68
C ALA A 238 51.90 41.86 50.31
N PRO A 239 52.13 40.53 50.33
CA PRO A 239 51.09 39.53 50.15
C PRO A 239 49.88 39.77 51.04
N VAL A 240 48.69 39.64 50.46
CA VAL A 240 47.42 39.68 51.19
C VAL A 240 46.93 38.26 51.33
N THR A 241 46.91 37.74 52.55
CA THR A 241 46.48 36.37 52.85
C THR A 241 45.12 36.37 53.52
N LEU A 242 44.30 35.38 53.17
CA LEU A 242 42.98 35.16 53.75
C LEU A 242 42.94 33.79 54.44
N PRO A 243 42.34 33.67 55.64
CA PRO A 243 42.17 32.39 56.31
C PRO A 243 41.18 31.48 55.56
N VAL A 244 41.36 30.17 55.69
CA VAL A 244 40.44 29.16 55.16
C VAL A 244 39.49 28.68 56.25
N ALA A 245 38.18 28.64 55.97
CA ALA A 245 37.15 28.32 56.97
C ALA A 245 37.06 26.82 57.35
N ASN A 246 37.67 25.95 56.55
CA ASN A 246 37.71 24.50 56.71
C ASN A 246 36.34 23.78 56.69
N THR A 247 35.42 24.21 55.82
CA THR A 247 34.11 23.56 55.62
C THR A 247 34.09 22.63 54.39
N ALA A 248 33.06 21.78 54.27
CA ALA A 248 32.96 20.78 53.20
C ALA A 248 32.86 21.40 51.80
N GLN A 249 33.50 20.73 50.82
CA GLN A 249 33.53 21.11 49.41
C GLN A 249 32.13 20.99 48.78
N ARG A 250 31.76 21.97 47.94
CA ARG A 250 30.49 21.98 47.20
C ARG A 250 30.69 21.92 45.68
N VAL A 251 31.87 22.26 45.17
CA VAL A 251 32.14 22.28 43.73
C VAL A 251 33.26 21.31 43.36
N GLN A 252 32.98 20.35 42.47
CA GLN A 252 34.01 19.42 41.97
C GLN A 252 34.92 20.11 40.94
N GLY A 253 36.23 20.05 41.14
CA GLY A 253 37.22 20.57 40.19
C GLY A 253 37.20 19.84 38.85
N ARG A 254 37.49 20.56 37.74
CA ARG A 254 37.38 20.02 36.37
C ARG A 254 38.65 20.17 35.55
N THR A 255 38.81 19.29 34.55
CA THR A 255 39.92 19.30 33.61
C THR A 255 39.46 19.58 32.18
N ILE A 256 40.33 20.19 31.38
CA ILE A 256 40.08 20.57 29.98
C ILE A 256 39.70 19.35 29.12
N LEU A 257 40.39 18.22 29.30
CA LEU A 257 40.19 17.00 28.51
C LEU A 257 38.79 16.39 28.71
N GLY A 258 38.28 16.38 29.95
CA GLY A 258 36.96 15.82 30.25
C GLY A 258 35.82 16.59 29.56
N THR A 259 35.96 17.91 29.46
CA THR A 259 34.97 18.80 28.84
C THR A 259 34.88 18.57 27.32
N VAL A 260 36.01 18.37 26.65
CA VAL A 260 36.07 18.14 25.20
C VAL A 260 35.45 16.78 24.82
N VAL A 261 35.77 15.71 25.55
CA VAL A 261 35.27 14.35 25.26
C VAL A 261 33.74 14.28 25.36
N ARG A 262 33.15 14.94 26.36
CA ARG A 262 31.69 14.96 26.55
C ARG A 262 30.97 15.67 25.39
N ARG A 263 31.51 16.77 24.89
CA ARG A 263 30.95 17.50 23.73
C ARG A 263 31.04 16.69 22.44
N LEU A 264 32.16 15.99 22.21
CA LEU A 264 32.28 15.08 21.06
C LEU A 264 31.24 13.97 21.09
N ARG A 265 30.97 13.37 22.26
CA ARG A 265 29.93 12.35 22.41
C ARG A 265 28.53 12.91 22.11
N GLN A 266 28.21 14.11 22.60
CA GLN A 266 26.92 14.75 22.30
C GLN A 266 26.75 15.04 20.81
N ALA A 267 27.79 15.56 20.15
CA ALA A 267 27.77 15.80 18.71
C ALA A 267 27.60 14.50 17.91
N ALA A 268 28.32 13.44 18.27
CA ALA A 268 28.23 12.13 17.60
C ALA A 268 26.82 11.53 17.72
N ILE A 269 26.20 11.58 18.91
CA ILE A 269 24.82 11.11 19.11
C ILE A 269 23.83 11.94 18.28
N GLY A 270 24.00 13.27 18.23
CA GLY A 270 23.14 14.14 17.42
C GLY A 270 23.21 13.83 15.93
N ILE A 271 24.42 13.61 15.39
CA ILE A 271 24.63 13.22 13.99
C ILE A 271 24.01 11.84 13.71
N ALA A 272 24.21 10.87 14.60
CA ALA A 272 23.63 9.55 14.44
C ALA A 272 22.09 9.59 14.44
N ALA A 273 21.48 10.32 15.36
CA ALA A 273 20.03 10.50 15.42
C ALA A 273 19.48 11.16 14.15
N MET A 274 20.16 12.20 13.65
CA MET A 274 19.79 12.85 12.38
C MET A 274 19.91 11.88 11.19
N GLY A 275 20.96 11.07 11.14
CA GLY A 275 21.15 10.05 10.11
C GLY A 275 20.03 9.00 10.10
N VAL A 276 19.63 8.51 11.27
CA VAL A 276 18.49 7.58 11.41
C VAL A 276 17.19 8.25 10.97
N ALA A 277 16.94 9.50 11.39
CA ALA A 277 15.75 10.24 10.98
C ALA A 277 15.68 10.42 9.46
N LEU A 278 16.79 10.75 8.81
CA LEU A 278 16.86 10.87 7.34
C LEU A 278 16.63 9.53 6.63
N LEU A 279 17.16 8.42 7.16
CA LEU A 279 16.91 7.09 6.60
C LEU A 279 15.43 6.69 6.72
N LEU A 280 14.79 6.94 7.86
CA LEU A 280 13.36 6.71 8.05
C LEU A 280 12.52 7.60 7.13
N LEU A 281 12.92 8.86 6.95
CA LEU A 281 12.26 9.78 6.01
C LEU A 281 12.40 9.30 4.56
N ALA A 282 13.59 8.83 4.16
CA ALA A 282 13.80 8.25 2.83
C ALA A 282 12.98 6.97 2.62
N TYR A 283 12.94 6.07 3.61
CA TYR A 283 12.15 4.84 3.57
C TYR A 283 10.63 5.11 3.44
N THR A 284 10.14 6.15 4.12
CA THR A 284 8.71 6.50 4.10
C THR A 284 8.31 7.29 2.85
N LEU A 285 9.14 8.25 2.41
CA LEU A 285 8.78 9.18 1.34
C LEU A 285 9.23 8.74 -0.05
N LEU A 286 10.23 7.88 -0.19
CA LEU A 286 10.74 7.47 -1.50
C LEU A 286 10.20 6.09 -1.89
N TYR A 287 10.14 5.85 -3.19
CA TYR A 287 9.89 4.53 -3.75
C TYR A 287 10.82 4.23 -4.93
N TYR A 288 10.95 2.94 -5.23
CA TYR A 288 11.48 2.47 -6.50
C TYR A 288 10.63 1.30 -7.03
N VAL A 289 10.70 1.03 -8.33
CA VAL A 289 9.90 -0.02 -9.00
C VAL A 289 10.82 -1.03 -9.65
N GLU A 290 10.57 -2.33 -9.44
CA GLU A 290 11.34 -3.41 -10.05
C GLU A 290 10.46 -4.63 -10.41
N PRO A 291 10.94 -5.56 -11.25
CA PRO A 291 10.24 -6.81 -11.54
C PRO A 291 10.24 -7.74 -10.32
N GLY A 292 9.06 -8.21 -9.93
CA GLY A 292 8.87 -9.22 -8.89
C GLY A 292 9.07 -10.65 -9.40
N ALA A 293 9.21 -11.59 -8.47
CA ALA A 293 9.36 -13.02 -8.77
C ALA A 293 8.09 -13.64 -9.41
N THR A 294 6.93 -13.03 -9.17
CA THR A 294 5.62 -13.41 -9.73
C THR A 294 5.42 -12.97 -11.18
N GLY A 295 6.38 -12.23 -11.75
CA GLY A 295 6.25 -11.68 -13.11
C GLY A 295 5.42 -10.40 -13.18
N THR A 296 5.10 -9.77 -12.04
CA THR A 296 4.47 -8.44 -11.95
C THR A 296 5.49 -7.38 -11.53
N LEU A 297 5.17 -6.10 -11.76
CA LEU A 297 5.98 -4.98 -11.25
C LEU A 297 5.65 -4.72 -9.77
N LEU A 298 6.68 -4.58 -8.94
CA LEU A 298 6.57 -4.27 -7.51
C LEU A 298 7.05 -2.85 -7.24
N VAL A 299 6.31 -2.11 -6.42
CA VAL A 299 6.74 -0.83 -5.86
C VAL A 299 7.29 -1.07 -4.46
N ARG A 300 8.51 -0.62 -4.22
CA ARG A 300 9.25 -0.82 -2.97
C ARG A 300 9.58 0.48 -2.27
N HIS A 301 9.80 0.38 -0.96
CA HIS A 301 10.19 1.51 -0.11
C HIS A 301 11.63 1.98 -0.40
N GLY A 302 11.84 3.30 -0.35
CA GLY A 302 13.16 3.91 -0.45
C GLY A 302 13.68 4.04 -1.88
N VAL A 303 14.99 3.92 -2.05
CA VAL A 303 15.67 3.88 -3.35
C VAL A 303 16.57 2.66 -3.40
N ARG A 304 16.76 2.08 -4.59
CA ARG A 304 17.53 0.83 -4.78
C ARG A 304 18.92 0.84 -4.13
N SER A 305 19.61 1.98 -4.14
CA SER A 305 20.95 2.11 -3.53
C SER A 305 20.97 1.96 -2.01
N LEU A 306 19.84 2.15 -1.32
CA LEU A 306 19.71 2.01 0.14
C LEU A 306 19.22 0.62 0.58
N GLU A 307 18.88 -0.27 -0.36
CA GLU A 307 18.36 -1.61 -0.07
C GLU A 307 19.25 -2.41 0.92
N PRO A 308 20.60 -2.43 0.81
CA PRO A 308 21.43 -3.17 1.77
C PRO A 308 21.31 -2.69 3.22
N LEU A 309 21.01 -1.41 3.42
CA LEU A 309 20.82 -0.79 4.74
C LEU A 309 19.39 -1.02 5.26
N LEU A 310 18.40 -1.13 4.37
CA LEU A 310 16.98 -1.24 4.69
C LEU A 310 16.44 -2.67 4.68
N ARG A 311 17.26 -3.67 4.33
CA ARG A 311 16.88 -5.10 4.18
C ARG A 311 16.16 -5.76 5.37
N PHE A 312 16.19 -5.14 6.54
CA PHE A 312 15.53 -5.64 7.75
C PHE A 312 14.11 -5.08 7.96
N LEU A 313 13.71 -4.14 7.10
CA LEU A 313 12.36 -3.57 7.07
C LEU A 313 11.55 -4.20 5.92
N PRO A 314 10.21 -4.22 6.00
CA PRO A 314 9.37 -4.61 4.88
C PRO A 314 9.71 -3.76 3.64
N SER A 315 10.13 -4.40 2.56
CA SER A 315 10.54 -3.70 1.33
C SER A 315 9.36 -3.39 0.43
N ASP A 316 8.38 -4.29 0.38
CA ASP A 316 7.29 -4.23 -0.59
C ASP A 316 6.21 -3.29 -0.10
N ARG A 317 5.81 -2.38 -0.98
CA ARG A 317 4.81 -1.36 -0.71
C ARG A 317 3.50 -1.67 -1.43
N VAL A 318 3.62 -1.99 -2.73
CA VAL A 318 2.50 -2.35 -3.59
C VAL A 318 2.97 -3.39 -4.61
N ASP A 319 2.22 -4.47 -4.77
CA ASP A 319 2.28 -5.31 -5.97
C ASP A 319 1.27 -4.76 -6.97
N THR A 320 1.74 -4.24 -8.10
CA THR A 320 0.91 -3.49 -9.04
C THR A 320 -0.07 -4.37 -9.80
N GLY A 321 0.19 -5.68 -9.92
CA GLY A 321 -0.52 -6.57 -10.84
C GLY A 321 -0.24 -6.30 -12.32
N ILE A 322 0.67 -5.37 -12.65
CA ILE A 322 1.07 -5.09 -14.03
C ILE A 322 2.14 -6.09 -14.44
N ALA A 323 1.86 -6.89 -15.46
CA ALA A 323 2.78 -7.93 -15.92
C ALA A 323 4.05 -7.32 -16.54
N VAL A 324 5.21 -7.93 -16.23
CA VAL A 324 6.51 -7.57 -16.82
C VAL A 324 6.53 -7.81 -18.34
N GLY A 325 5.71 -8.73 -18.84
CA GLY A 325 5.51 -8.95 -20.28
C GLY A 325 4.89 -7.76 -21.02
N ASN A 326 4.31 -6.79 -20.30
CA ASN A 326 3.69 -5.59 -20.87
C ASN A 326 4.66 -4.41 -21.01
N LEU A 327 5.95 -4.61 -20.70
CA LEU A 327 6.98 -3.60 -20.89
C LEU A 327 7.17 -3.27 -22.37
N SER A 328 7.50 -2.02 -22.65
CA SER A 328 7.71 -1.54 -24.02
C SER A 328 8.89 -2.22 -24.72
N ASN A 329 8.74 -2.51 -26.00
CA ASN A 329 9.83 -2.99 -26.86
C ASN A 329 10.98 -1.96 -27.02
N ASN A 330 10.72 -0.69 -26.73
CA ASN A 330 11.75 0.34 -26.67
C ASN A 330 12.55 0.21 -25.35
N ALA A 331 13.79 -0.27 -25.46
CA ALA A 331 14.70 -0.46 -24.34
C ALA A 331 14.93 0.81 -23.50
N ALA A 332 14.90 2.01 -24.10
CA ALA A 332 15.07 3.25 -23.36
C ALA A 332 13.92 3.52 -22.37
N ALA A 333 12.71 3.05 -22.71
CA ALA A 333 11.52 3.17 -21.86
C ALA A 333 11.44 2.03 -20.83
N ALA A 334 11.76 0.79 -21.24
CA ALA A 334 11.61 -0.39 -20.37
C ALA A 334 12.78 -0.61 -19.38
N ALA A 335 14.02 -0.27 -19.77
CA ALA A 335 15.21 -0.57 -18.96
C ALA A 335 15.18 0.03 -17.54
N PRO A 336 14.68 1.27 -17.31
CA PRO A 336 14.56 1.81 -15.96
C PRO A 336 13.66 0.98 -15.02
N LEU A 337 12.57 0.41 -15.54
CA LEU A 337 11.68 -0.48 -14.79
C LEU A 337 12.35 -1.85 -14.56
N GLN A 338 12.94 -2.44 -15.59
CA GLN A 338 13.62 -3.74 -15.48
C GLN A 338 14.79 -3.72 -14.49
N ALA A 339 15.52 -2.61 -14.45
CA ALA A 339 16.70 -2.44 -13.63
C ALA A 339 16.42 -1.70 -12.31
N GLY A 340 15.18 -1.59 -11.86
CA GLY A 340 14.91 -1.05 -10.51
C GLY A 340 15.26 0.43 -10.32
N TYR A 341 15.50 1.18 -11.40
CA TYR A 341 15.96 2.57 -11.35
C TYR A 341 14.82 3.59 -11.43
N THR A 342 13.63 3.15 -11.84
CA THR A 342 12.42 3.96 -11.76
C THR A 342 12.13 4.25 -10.30
N SER A 343 12.28 5.50 -9.88
CA SER A 343 12.11 5.94 -8.50
C SER A 343 11.42 7.29 -8.45
N GLY A 344 10.88 7.62 -7.27
CA GLY A 344 10.19 8.88 -7.07
C GLY A 344 9.80 9.11 -5.62
N VAL A 345 8.95 10.12 -5.42
CA VAL A 345 8.43 10.48 -4.11
C VAL A 345 6.99 9.98 -3.98
N TRP A 346 6.68 9.28 -2.90
CA TRP A 346 5.39 8.70 -2.59
C TRP A 346 4.33 9.77 -2.32
N THR A 347 3.78 10.34 -3.39
CA THR A 347 2.88 11.50 -3.37
C THR A 347 1.72 11.33 -4.35
N HIS A 348 0.68 12.14 -4.16
CA HIS A 348 -0.47 12.27 -5.08
C HIS A 348 -0.35 13.61 -5.80
N VAL A 349 0.54 13.69 -6.81
CA VAL A 349 0.70 14.91 -7.62
C VAL A 349 -0.42 15.04 -8.66
N THR A 350 -1.06 13.92 -9.02
CA THR A 350 -2.28 13.81 -9.84
C THR A 350 -3.41 13.20 -9.01
N ASP A 351 -4.52 12.78 -9.66
CA ASP A 351 -5.65 12.10 -9.02
C ASP A 351 -5.29 10.76 -8.34
N TYR A 352 -4.08 10.25 -8.57
CA TYR A 352 -3.56 9.02 -7.96
C TYR A 352 -2.03 9.12 -7.76
N ARG A 353 -1.41 8.06 -7.22
CA ARG A 353 0.03 8.07 -6.87
C ARG A 353 0.96 8.22 -8.06
N THR A 354 2.04 9.00 -7.89
CA THR A 354 3.03 9.29 -8.96
C THR A 354 3.78 8.08 -9.50
N TRP A 355 3.87 6.99 -8.73
CA TRP A 355 4.50 5.75 -9.20
C TRP A 355 3.79 5.20 -10.44
N PHE A 356 2.47 5.38 -10.54
CA PHE A 356 1.69 4.82 -11.63
C PHE A 356 2.06 5.47 -12.97
N THR A 357 2.14 6.81 -13.00
CA THR A 357 2.60 7.54 -14.19
C THR A 357 4.01 7.12 -14.62
N ALA A 358 4.91 6.88 -13.65
CA ALA A 358 6.26 6.39 -13.93
C ALA A 358 6.27 4.97 -14.51
N VAL A 359 5.37 4.09 -14.05
CA VAL A 359 5.19 2.75 -14.61
C VAL A 359 4.63 2.81 -16.03
N LEU A 360 3.54 3.56 -16.25
CA LEU A 360 2.91 3.70 -17.57
C LEU A 360 3.90 4.17 -18.64
N ALA A 361 4.84 5.05 -18.29
CA ALA A 361 5.86 5.56 -19.21
C ALA A 361 6.83 4.48 -19.73
N GLY A 362 6.97 3.35 -19.03
CA GLY A 362 7.82 2.23 -19.43
C GLY A 362 7.07 1.03 -20.04
N LEU A 363 5.74 1.08 -20.11
CA LEU A 363 4.91 0.05 -20.74
C LEU A 363 4.80 0.26 -22.25
N ASP A 364 4.44 -0.80 -22.98
CA ASP A 364 3.99 -0.67 -24.36
C ASP A 364 2.78 0.27 -24.44
N ALA A 365 2.64 1.04 -25.52
CA ALA A 365 1.58 2.03 -25.66
C ALA A 365 0.18 1.44 -25.47
N GLY A 366 -0.03 0.21 -25.95
CA GLY A 366 -1.28 -0.51 -25.79
C GLY A 366 -1.57 -0.93 -24.36
N ALA A 367 -0.55 -1.44 -23.66
CA ALA A 367 -0.67 -1.81 -22.26
C ALA A 367 -0.85 -0.58 -21.36
N ALA A 368 -0.12 0.51 -21.64
CA ALA A 368 -0.25 1.78 -20.92
C ALA A 368 -1.69 2.31 -21.02
N ALA A 369 -2.26 2.34 -22.23
CA ALA A 369 -3.65 2.75 -22.44
C ALA A 369 -4.63 1.84 -21.68
N HIS A 370 -4.44 0.53 -21.73
CA HIS A 370 -5.29 -0.44 -21.03
C HIS A 370 -5.30 -0.19 -19.51
N TYR A 371 -4.13 -0.11 -18.86
CA TYR A 371 -4.06 0.13 -17.42
C TYR A 371 -4.51 1.53 -17.01
N ALA A 372 -4.24 2.56 -17.82
CA ALA A 372 -4.76 3.90 -17.60
C ALA A 372 -6.30 3.91 -17.60
N THR A 373 -6.94 3.19 -18.53
CA THR A 373 -8.40 3.01 -18.55
C THR A 373 -8.91 2.34 -17.28
N LEU A 374 -8.25 1.26 -16.88
CA LEU A 374 -8.60 0.52 -15.66
C LEU A 374 -8.54 1.45 -14.45
N ALA A 375 -7.54 2.33 -14.40
CA ALA A 375 -7.41 3.38 -13.38
C ALA A 375 -8.42 4.54 -13.54
N GLY A 376 -9.16 4.59 -14.64
CA GLY A 376 -10.22 5.56 -14.90
C GLY A 376 -9.83 6.78 -15.73
N ASP A 377 -8.66 6.77 -16.37
CA ASP A 377 -8.26 7.81 -17.32
C ASP A 377 -8.95 7.63 -18.67
N LEU A 378 -9.19 8.75 -19.37
CA LEU A 378 -9.80 8.76 -20.69
C LEU A 378 -8.82 8.24 -21.77
N PRO A 379 -9.34 7.56 -22.81
CA PRO A 379 -8.51 7.10 -23.92
C PRO A 379 -7.79 8.24 -24.64
N PRO A 380 -6.63 7.97 -25.27
CA PRO A 380 -6.23 8.74 -26.44
C PRO A 380 -7.30 8.58 -27.54
N ALA A 381 -7.67 9.69 -28.19
CA ALA A 381 -8.64 9.66 -29.29
C ALA A 381 -8.15 8.72 -30.41
N LEU A 382 -9.07 7.94 -30.98
CA LEU A 382 -8.77 7.09 -32.12
C LEU A 382 -8.23 7.96 -33.27
N GLY A 383 -7.08 7.56 -33.81
CA GLY A 383 -6.50 8.21 -34.98
C GLY A 383 -7.37 8.03 -36.24
N PRO A 384 -7.01 8.66 -37.38
CA PRO A 384 -7.80 8.57 -38.62
C PRO A 384 -7.79 7.18 -39.27
N SER A 385 -6.85 6.29 -38.88
CA SER A 385 -6.76 4.91 -39.35
C SER A 385 -6.25 4.02 -38.21
N PRO A 386 -7.09 3.77 -37.20
CA PRO A 386 -6.70 3.01 -36.01
C PRO A 386 -6.48 1.54 -36.38
N SER A 387 -5.59 0.86 -35.66
CA SER A 387 -5.47 -0.59 -35.83
C SER A 387 -6.73 -1.28 -35.26
N PRO A 388 -7.09 -2.50 -35.73
CA PRO A 388 -8.24 -3.24 -35.21
C PRO A 388 -8.20 -3.43 -33.68
N LEU A 389 -7.00 -3.64 -33.12
CA LEU A 389 -6.79 -3.76 -31.68
C LEU A 389 -7.07 -2.44 -30.94
N ASP A 390 -6.80 -1.29 -31.55
CA ASP A 390 -7.15 0.01 -30.96
C ASP A 390 -8.67 0.23 -30.96
N VAL A 391 -9.38 -0.27 -31.97
CA VAL A 391 -10.86 -0.26 -32.03
C VAL A 391 -11.45 -1.16 -30.95
N GLU A 392 -10.91 -2.37 -30.78
CA GLU A 392 -11.27 -3.28 -29.68
C GLU A 392 -11.10 -2.61 -28.32
N ARG A 393 -9.92 -2.02 -28.09
CA ARG A 393 -9.63 -1.29 -26.85
C ARG A 393 -10.61 -0.16 -26.65
N ALA A 394 -10.87 0.68 -27.66
CA ALA A 394 -11.83 1.77 -27.52
C ALA A 394 -13.24 1.29 -27.13
N ALA A 395 -13.71 0.16 -27.69
CA ALA A 395 -14.99 -0.44 -27.30
C ALA A 395 -14.99 -0.93 -25.84
N TRP A 396 -13.91 -1.59 -25.43
CA TRP A 396 -13.71 -2.03 -24.05
C TRP A 396 -13.65 -0.84 -23.07
N MET A 397 -13.04 0.26 -23.49
CA MET A 397 -12.96 1.51 -22.71
C MET A 397 -14.33 2.20 -22.59
N ALA A 398 -15.10 2.25 -23.68
CA ALA A 398 -16.47 2.76 -23.67
C ALA A 398 -17.35 1.98 -22.68
N LEU A 399 -17.19 0.64 -22.64
CA LEU A 399 -17.88 -0.24 -21.70
C LEU A 399 -17.48 0.05 -20.24
N SER A 400 -16.19 0.33 -19.98
CA SER A 400 -15.68 0.73 -18.66
C SER A 400 -16.29 2.04 -18.18
N ALA A 401 -16.31 3.06 -19.04
CA ALA A 401 -16.89 4.37 -18.74
C ALA A 401 -18.41 4.31 -18.62
N GLY A 402 -19.07 3.40 -19.35
CA GLY A 402 -20.52 3.35 -19.46
C GLY A 402 -21.06 4.51 -20.30
N GLU A 403 -20.38 4.87 -21.39
CA GLU A 403 -20.70 6.02 -22.24
C GLU A 403 -21.14 5.58 -23.65
N PRO A 404 -22.45 5.31 -23.88
CA PRO A 404 -22.95 4.88 -25.18
C PRO A 404 -22.67 5.87 -26.31
N ALA A 405 -22.61 7.17 -26.02
CA ALA A 405 -22.36 8.22 -27.01
C ALA A 405 -21.00 8.09 -27.75
N SER A 406 -20.07 7.30 -27.22
CA SER A 406 -18.80 7.00 -27.88
C SER A 406 -18.89 5.85 -28.89
N LEU A 407 -19.99 5.08 -28.90
CA LEU A 407 -20.14 3.88 -29.72
C LEU A 407 -20.23 4.19 -31.21
N ASP A 408 -20.92 5.26 -31.62
CA ASP A 408 -21.07 5.59 -33.05
C ASP A 408 -19.72 5.67 -33.79
N ALA A 409 -18.73 6.33 -33.18
CA ALA A 409 -17.40 6.48 -33.75
C ALA A 409 -16.63 5.15 -33.81
N ILE A 410 -16.81 4.29 -32.79
CA ILE A 410 -16.16 2.98 -32.70
C ILE A 410 -16.80 2.02 -33.71
N LEU A 411 -18.13 1.94 -33.70
CA LEU A 411 -18.90 1.10 -34.60
C LEU A 411 -18.63 1.48 -36.05
N ALA A 412 -18.52 2.78 -36.40
CA ALA A 412 -18.15 3.26 -37.74
C ALA A 412 -16.86 2.65 -38.31
N LEU A 413 -15.92 2.23 -37.46
CA LEU A 413 -14.64 1.65 -37.85
C LEU A 413 -14.69 0.12 -38.06
N VAL A 414 -15.80 -0.52 -37.67
CA VAL A 414 -15.99 -1.96 -37.90
C VAL A 414 -16.28 -2.21 -39.40
N PRO A 415 -15.61 -3.19 -40.03
CA PRO A 415 -15.79 -3.48 -41.45
C PRO A 415 -17.25 -3.79 -41.84
N GLY A 416 -17.62 -3.44 -43.07
CA GLY A 416 -19.00 -3.59 -43.57
C GLY A 416 -19.94 -2.43 -43.19
N GLY A 417 -19.40 -1.24 -42.92
CA GLY A 417 -20.17 -0.04 -42.64
C GLY A 417 -21.16 0.35 -43.74
N ASP A 418 -20.81 0.10 -45.01
CA ASP A 418 -21.66 0.28 -46.19
C ASP A 418 -22.82 -0.73 -46.26
N ARG A 419 -22.79 -1.80 -45.45
CA ARG A 419 -23.70 -2.96 -45.52
C ARG A 419 -24.62 -3.09 -44.31
N ARG A 420 -24.66 -2.08 -43.43
CA ARG A 420 -25.50 -2.03 -42.20
C ARG A 420 -26.99 -1.98 -42.49
N GLY A 421 -27.37 -1.57 -43.70
CA GLY A 421 -28.77 -1.53 -44.12
C GLY A 421 -29.43 -2.92 -44.16
N ARG A 422 -30.75 -2.95 -43.97
CA ARG A 422 -31.59 -4.15 -44.08
C ARG A 422 -31.88 -4.56 -45.53
N GLU A 423 -30.97 -4.25 -46.45
CA GLU A 423 -31.09 -4.63 -47.85
C GLU A 423 -30.80 -6.13 -48.00
N LEU A 424 -31.71 -6.83 -48.70
CA LEU A 424 -31.58 -8.25 -49.05
C LEU A 424 -30.95 -8.35 -50.44
N VAL A 425 -29.63 -8.50 -50.47
CA VAL A 425 -28.84 -8.62 -51.69
C VAL A 425 -28.25 -10.03 -51.73
N GLN A 426 -28.33 -10.69 -52.90
CA GLN A 426 -27.66 -11.98 -53.11
C GLN A 426 -26.14 -11.80 -52.93
N LEU A 427 -25.51 -12.72 -52.21
CA LEU A 427 -24.04 -12.74 -52.08
C LEU A 427 -23.38 -12.86 -53.47
N ASP A 428 -22.63 -11.85 -53.87
CA ASP A 428 -21.80 -11.88 -55.08
C ASP A 428 -20.44 -12.50 -54.77
N VAL A 429 -20.26 -13.76 -55.17
CA VAL A 429 -19.01 -14.52 -54.98
C VAL A 429 -17.82 -13.97 -55.77
N ASN A 430 -18.02 -13.00 -56.66
CA ASN A 430 -16.96 -12.34 -57.41
C ASN A 430 -16.61 -10.95 -56.88
N ARG A 431 -17.39 -10.41 -55.93
CA ARG A 431 -17.07 -9.13 -55.27
C ARG A 431 -15.83 -9.34 -54.41
N MET A 432 -14.86 -8.44 -54.56
CA MET A 432 -13.61 -8.45 -53.79
C MET A 432 -13.42 -7.10 -53.11
N ASP A 433 -13.73 -7.04 -51.82
CA ASP A 433 -13.44 -5.93 -50.93
C ASP A 433 -12.10 -6.14 -50.25
N PHE A 434 -11.03 -5.61 -50.86
CA PHE A 434 -9.66 -5.81 -50.36
C PHE A 434 -9.45 -5.28 -48.94
N GLU A 435 -10.21 -4.29 -48.47
CA GLU A 435 -10.12 -3.82 -47.08
C GLU A 435 -10.53 -4.89 -46.07
N VAL A 436 -11.50 -5.72 -46.45
CA VAL A 436 -11.93 -6.87 -45.65
C VAL A 436 -11.00 -8.05 -45.90
N LEU A 437 -10.71 -8.36 -47.17
CA LEU A 437 -9.96 -9.56 -47.55
C LEU A 437 -8.53 -9.60 -47.01
N ASP A 438 -7.88 -8.44 -46.86
CA ASP A 438 -6.51 -8.35 -46.35
C ASP A 438 -6.42 -8.53 -44.82
N LEU A 439 -7.54 -8.48 -44.10
CA LEU A 439 -7.57 -8.65 -42.65
C LEU A 439 -7.04 -10.03 -42.25
N SER A 440 -6.16 -10.02 -41.26
CA SER A 440 -5.72 -11.24 -40.58
C SER A 440 -6.87 -11.83 -39.74
N MET A 441 -6.74 -13.10 -39.38
CA MET A 441 -7.64 -13.74 -38.41
C MET A 441 -7.72 -12.95 -37.10
N ALA A 442 -6.58 -12.51 -36.55
CA ALA A 442 -6.55 -11.73 -35.31
C ALA A 442 -7.24 -10.36 -35.46
N ASN A 443 -7.17 -9.74 -36.64
CA ASN A 443 -7.89 -8.49 -36.91
C ASN A 443 -9.40 -8.72 -36.90
N MET A 444 -9.87 -9.81 -37.52
CA MET A 444 -11.29 -10.18 -37.52
C MET A 444 -11.79 -10.47 -36.10
N GLU A 445 -11.01 -11.17 -35.29
CA GLU A 445 -11.30 -11.43 -33.87
C GLU A 445 -11.35 -10.13 -33.05
N SER A 446 -10.42 -9.20 -33.28
CA SER A 446 -10.41 -7.89 -32.60
C SER A 446 -11.68 -7.09 -32.90
N TYR A 447 -12.13 -7.06 -34.15
CA TYR A 447 -13.40 -6.40 -34.52
C TYR A 447 -14.64 -7.10 -33.93
N ALA A 448 -14.64 -8.43 -33.87
CA ALA A 448 -15.71 -9.19 -33.22
C ALA A 448 -15.77 -8.91 -31.70
N ALA A 449 -14.61 -8.82 -31.04
CA ALA A 449 -14.51 -8.43 -29.65
C ALA A 449 -14.99 -6.98 -29.43
N ALA A 450 -14.59 -6.04 -30.30
CA ALA A 450 -15.07 -4.66 -30.27
C ALA A 450 -16.60 -4.58 -30.35
N LEU A 451 -17.21 -5.33 -31.27
CA LEU A 451 -18.67 -5.42 -31.39
C LEU A 451 -19.30 -6.07 -30.16
N SER A 452 -18.69 -7.10 -29.58
CA SER A 452 -19.21 -7.77 -28.38
C SER A 452 -19.21 -6.84 -27.16
N TYR A 453 -18.14 -6.06 -26.96
CA TYR A 453 -18.10 -5.03 -25.90
C TYR A 453 -19.13 -3.93 -26.15
N SER A 454 -19.25 -3.48 -27.41
CA SER A 454 -20.25 -2.48 -27.80
C SER A 454 -21.68 -3.00 -27.58
N ALA A 455 -21.96 -4.25 -27.93
CA ALA A 455 -23.26 -4.89 -27.72
C ALA A 455 -23.58 -5.12 -26.23
N THR A 456 -22.55 -5.38 -25.42
CA THR A 456 -22.69 -5.45 -23.97
C THR A 456 -23.13 -4.10 -23.39
N LEU A 457 -22.63 -2.98 -23.94
CA LEU A 457 -23.00 -1.63 -23.55
C LEU A 457 -24.37 -1.20 -24.10
N ASP A 458 -24.55 -1.27 -25.43
CA ASP A 458 -25.79 -0.99 -26.14
C ASP A 458 -26.03 -2.03 -27.26
N PRO A 459 -26.91 -3.03 -27.03
CA PRO A 459 -27.18 -4.05 -28.03
C PRO A 459 -28.08 -3.58 -29.18
N ILE A 460 -28.74 -2.43 -29.07
CA ILE A 460 -29.59 -1.88 -30.13
C ILE A 460 -28.71 -1.23 -31.20
N GLU A 461 -27.78 -0.37 -30.78
CA GLU A 461 -26.85 0.30 -31.70
C GLU A 461 -25.81 -0.66 -32.31
N ALA A 462 -25.41 -1.70 -31.57
CA ALA A 462 -24.46 -2.69 -32.07
C ALA A 462 -25.03 -3.60 -33.17
N PHE A 463 -26.36 -3.83 -33.21
CA PHE A 463 -26.97 -4.80 -34.14
C PHE A 463 -26.77 -4.45 -35.62
N PRO A 464 -27.03 -3.22 -36.10
CA PRO A 464 -26.73 -2.84 -37.49
C PRO A 464 -25.25 -3.03 -37.86
N ALA A 465 -24.33 -2.74 -36.94
CA ALA A 465 -22.90 -2.93 -37.16
C ALA A 465 -22.53 -4.42 -37.25
N PHE A 466 -23.12 -5.28 -36.40
CA PHE A 466 -23.02 -6.73 -36.52
C PHE A 466 -23.52 -7.21 -37.89
N LEU A 467 -24.66 -6.72 -38.37
CA LEU A 467 -25.21 -7.12 -39.66
C LEU A 467 -24.25 -6.82 -40.82
N GLY A 468 -23.68 -5.62 -40.83
CA GLY A 468 -22.67 -5.22 -41.82
C GLY A 468 -21.41 -6.08 -41.74
N PHE A 469 -20.93 -6.34 -40.53
CA PHE A 469 -19.74 -7.15 -40.29
C PHE A 469 -19.94 -8.62 -40.63
N ALA A 470 -21.10 -9.20 -40.34
CA ALA A 470 -21.43 -10.58 -40.72
C ALA A 470 -21.44 -10.77 -42.24
N LYS A 471 -21.98 -9.79 -42.99
CA LYS A 471 -21.93 -9.78 -44.46
C LYS A 471 -20.49 -9.67 -44.98
N ALA A 472 -19.64 -8.84 -44.37
CA ALA A 472 -18.23 -8.72 -44.71
C ALA A 472 -17.43 -9.98 -44.36
N ALA A 473 -17.67 -10.59 -43.20
CA ALA A 473 -17.04 -11.82 -42.77
C ALA A 473 -17.38 -13.00 -43.71
N GLN A 474 -18.62 -13.06 -44.22
CA GLN A 474 -18.97 -14.06 -45.23
C GLN A 474 -18.12 -13.92 -46.50
N GLU A 475 -17.89 -12.70 -46.98
CA GLU A 475 -16.99 -12.43 -48.12
C GLU A 475 -15.55 -12.87 -47.81
N TRP A 476 -15.07 -12.55 -46.61
CA TRP A 476 -13.76 -13.00 -46.13
C TRP A 476 -13.61 -14.53 -46.21
N LEU A 477 -14.62 -15.29 -45.80
CA LEU A 477 -14.60 -16.76 -45.80
C LEU A 477 -14.61 -17.39 -47.20
N ILE A 478 -15.19 -16.71 -48.19
CA ILE A 478 -15.23 -17.22 -49.57
C ILE A 478 -13.82 -17.19 -50.18
N HIS A 479 -13.09 -16.11 -49.94
CA HIS A 479 -11.81 -15.84 -50.61
C HIS A 479 -10.58 -16.22 -49.78
N ASN A 480 -10.75 -16.51 -48.48
CA ASN A 480 -9.66 -16.97 -47.61
C ASN A 480 -9.79 -18.47 -47.28
N THR A 481 -8.67 -19.16 -47.41
CA THR A 481 -8.52 -20.58 -47.05
C THR A 481 -7.62 -20.75 -45.84
N ASP A 482 -7.78 -21.86 -45.12
CA ASP A 482 -6.90 -22.23 -44.02
C ASP A 482 -5.43 -22.39 -44.47
N ALA A 483 -5.19 -22.73 -45.74
CA ALA A 483 -3.85 -22.79 -46.29
C ALA A 483 -3.17 -21.41 -46.34
N GLN A 484 -3.94 -20.33 -46.54
CA GLN A 484 -3.44 -18.96 -46.60
C GLN A 484 -3.33 -18.30 -45.22
N ARG A 485 -4.27 -18.62 -44.31
CA ARG A 485 -4.43 -17.90 -43.03
C ARG A 485 -4.06 -18.74 -41.79
N GLY A 486 -3.66 -19.99 -41.99
CA GLY A 486 -3.34 -20.94 -40.92
C GLY A 486 -4.50 -21.89 -40.61
N ARG A 487 -4.16 -23.06 -40.07
CA ARG A 487 -5.14 -24.12 -39.74
C ARG A 487 -6.20 -23.60 -38.76
N GLY A 488 -7.48 -23.82 -39.08
CA GLY A 488 -8.62 -23.43 -38.27
C GLY A 488 -8.90 -21.93 -38.24
N ALA A 489 -8.27 -21.14 -39.11
CA ALA A 489 -8.48 -19.69 -39.16
C ALA A 489 -9.92 -19.34 -39.52
N ARG A 490 -10.52 -20.05 -40.48
CA ARG A 490 -11.92 -19.85 -40.86
C ARG A 490 -12.85 -20.11 -39.69
N ASP A 491 -12.71 -21.28 -39.05
CA ASP A 491 -13.56 -21.67 -37.94
C ASP A 491 -13.49 -20.67 -36.77
N ARG A 492 -12.28 -20.17 -36.44
CA ARG A 492 -12.12 -19.15 -35.39
C ARG A 492 -12.83 -17.84 -35.73
N VAL A 493 -12.70 -17.37 -36.98
CA VAL A 493 -13.40 -16.16 -37.44
C VAL A 493 -14.91 -16.37 -37.42
N VAL A 494 -15.44 -17.46 -37.99
CA VAL A 494 -16.89 -17.72 -38.00
C VAL A 494 -17.44 -17.78 -36.57
N ASN A 495 -16.77 -18.49 -35.66
CA ASN A 495 -17.21 -18.58 -34.27
C ASN A 495 -17.20 -17.21 -33.58
N SER A 496 -16.13 -16.43 -33.73
CA SER A 496 -16.01 -15.11 -33.10
C SER A 496 -17.08 -14.15 -33.59
N VAL A 497 -17.36 -14.11 -34.90
CA VAL A 497 -18.43 -13.26 -35.45
C VAL A 497 -19.82 -13.76 -35.03
N ALA A 498 -20.04 -15.08 -35.03
CA ALA A 498 -21.32 -15.65 -34.62
C ALA A 498 -21.64 -15.41 -33.14
N GLU A 499 -20.64 -15.41 -32.26
CA GLU A 499 -20.79 -15.13 -30.83
C GLU A 499 -21.34 -13.72 -30.54
N VAL A 500 -21.02 -12.73 -31.40
CA VAL A 500 -21.54 -11.35 -31.26
C VAL A 500 -23.07 -11.32 -31.20
N LEU A 501 -23.75 -12.13 -32.02
CA LEU A 501 -25.22 -12.17 -32.02
C LEU A 501 -25.75 -12.78 -30.72
N GLY A 502 -25.07 -13.78 -30.17
CA GLY A 502 -25.39 -14.34 -28.85
C GLY A 502 -25.28 -13.26 -27.75
N VAL A 503 -24.20 -12.47 -27.77
CA VAL A 503 -24.00 -11.35 -26.84
C VAL A 503 -25.11 -10.30 -26.98
N ILE A 504 -25.44 -9.89 -28.22
CA ILE A 504 -26.55 -8.95 -28.49
C ILE A 504 -27.86 -9.49 -27.91
N SER A 505 -28.18 -10.74 -28.19
CA SER A 505 -29.40 -11.39 -27.76
C SER A 505 -29.51 -11.45 -26.22
N ILE A 506 -28.49 -11.94 -25.54
CA ILE A 506 -28.45 -12.03 -24.06
C ILE A 506 -28.55 -10.62 -23.46
N ALA A 507 -27.80 -9.66 -24.01
CA ALA A 507 -27.83 -8.27 -23.57
C ALA A 507 -29.20 -7.60 -23.74
N ARG A 508 -29.98 -7.98 -24.77
CA ARG A 508 -31.36 -7.51 -24.98
C ARG A 508 -32.32 -8.13 -23.98
N ILE A 509 -32.30 -9.46 -23.82
CA ILE A 509 -33.14 -10.18 -22.85
C ILE A 509 -32.91 -9.64 -21.44
N ASP A 510 -31.65 -9.44 -21.06
CA ASP A 510 -31.26 -8.90 -19.76
C ASP A 510 -31.81 -7.47 -19.49
N ARG A 511 -32.10 -6.73 -20.55
CA ARG A 511 -32.73 -5.39 -20.50
C ARG A 511 -34.26 -5.43 -20.67
N GLY A 512 -34.86 -6.62 -20.67
CA GLY A 512 -36.31 -6.79 -20.87
C GLY A 512 -36.78 -6.52 -22.30
N LEU A 513 -35.87 -6.54 -23.28
CA LEU A 513 -36.18 -6.42 -24.70
C LEU A 513 -36.43 -7.80 -25.32
N ALA A 514 -37.10 -7.83 -26.47
CA ALA A 514 -37.18 -9.04 -27.28
C ALA A 514 -35.76 -9.47 -27.71
N GLU A 515 -35.51 -10.78 -27.65
CA GLU A 515 -34.25 -11.42 -28.03
C GLU A 515 -33.71 -10.87 -29.37
N LEU A 516 -34.56 -10.93 -30.39
CA LEU A 516 -34.46 -10.21 -31.65
C LEU A 516 -35.85 -9.70 -32.00
N ASP A 517 -35.93 -8.52 -32.61
CA ASP A 517 -37.19 -8.06 -33.15
C ASP A 517 -37.61 -8.98 -34.30
N GLY A 518 -38.92 -9.24 -34.46
CA GLY A 518 -39.40 -10.20 -35.47
C GLY A 518 -38.92 -9.87 -36.89
N VAL A 519 -38.77 -8.58 -37.19
CA VAL A 519 -38.20 -8.08 -38.46
C VAL A 519 -36.74 -8.49 -38.61
N ASP A 520 -35.93 -8.39 -37.56
CA ASP A 520 -34.50 -8.72 -37.60
C ASP A 520 -34.28 -10.23 -37.71
N ARG A 521 -35.06 -11.04 -37.00
CA ARG A 521 -35.02 -12.50 -37.14
C ARG A 521 -35.37 -12.93 -38.56
N THR A 522 -36.45 -12.42 -39.14
CA THR A 522 -36.83 -12.70 -40.54
C THR A 522 -35.77 -12.23 -41.52
N HIS A 523 -35.15 -11.07 -41.27
CA HIS A 523 -34.10 -10.54 -42.13
C HIS A 523 -32.84 -11.41 -42.13
N LEU A 524 -32.38 -11.86 -40.95
CA LEU A 524 -31.24 -12.77 -40.84
C LEU A 524 -31.50 -14.12 -41.52
N LEU A 525 -32.70 -14.69 -41.35
CA LEU A 525 -33.08 -15.93 -42.05
C LEU A 525 -33.05 -15.74 -43.57
N ALA A 526 -33.63 -14.65 -44.08
CA ALA A 526 -33.60 -14.35 -45.51
C ALA A 526 -32.18 -14.15 -46.04
N LEU A 527 -31.28 -13.51 -45.28
CA LEU A 527 -29.87 -13.39 -45.67
C LEU A 527 -29.15 -14.75 -45.67
N ALA A 528 -29.44 -15.62 -44.72
CA ALA A 528 -28.87 -16.97 -44.70
C ALA A 528 -29.22 -17.72 -46.01
N ASP A 529 -30.46 -17.60 -46.49
CA ASP A 529 -30.92 -18.17 -47.76
C ASP A 529 -30.25 -17.53 -48.99
N LEU A 530 -29.83 -16.26 -48.90
CA LEU A 530 -29.14 -15.51 -49.95
C LEU A 530 -27.62 -15.73 -50.00
N GLY A 531 -27.12 -16.76 -49.32
CA GLY A 531 -25.71 -17.18 -49.36
C GLY A 531 -24.87 -16.76 -48.16
N TYR A 532 -25.46 -16.13 -47.15
CA TYR A 532 -24.76 -15.73 -45.91
C TYR A 532 -24.83 -16.77 -44.78
N SER A 533 -25.23 -18.02 -45.10
CA SER A 533 -25.45 -19.08 -44.13
C SER A 533 -24.20 -19.50 -43.33
N GLY A 534 -23.00 -19.30 -43.87
CA GLY A 534 -21.75 -19.65 -43.19
C GLY A 534 -21.58 -18.90 -41.86
N VAL A 535 -21.81 -17.59 -41.85
CA VAL A 535 -21.75 -16.77 -40.63
C VAL A 535 -23.11 -16.65 -39.96
N ILE A 536 -24.14 -16.24 -40.71
CA ILE A 536 -25.46 -15.93 -40.13
C ILE A 536 -26.16 -17.20 -39.65
N GLY A 537 -26.02 -18.33 -40.35
CA GLY A 537 -26.59 -19.60 -39.92
C GLY A 537 -25.98 -20.07 -38.59
N LEU A 538 -24.66 -19.91 -38.41
CA LEU A 538 -24.02 -20.20 -37.11
C LEU A 538 -24.41 -19.18 -36.05
N ALA A 539 -24.52 -17.89 -36.39
CA ALA A 539 -24.94 -16.85 -35.45
C ALA A 539 -26.37 -17.12 -34.92
N LEU A 540 -27.29 -17.49 -35.81
CA LEU A 540 -28.67 -17.86 -35.46
C LEU A 540 -28.72 -19.09 -34.54
N SER A 541 -27.74 -19.99 -34.58
CA SER A 541 -27.67 -21.12 -33.65
C SER A 541 -27.16 -20.74 -32.25
N ARG A 542 -26.62 -19.51 -32.07
CA ARG A 542 -26.21 -18.97 -30.76
C ARG A 542 -27.33 -18.27 -30.01
N LEU A 543 -28.49 -18.11 -30.65
CA LEU A 543 -29.68 -17.50 -30.09
C LEU A 543 -30.31 -18.41 -29.01
N PRO A 544 -30.66 -17.87 -27.83
CA PRO A 544 -31.52 -18.53 -26.85
C PRO A 544 -32.85 -18.97 -27.47
N MET A 545 -32.94 -20.24 -27.82
CA MET A 545 -34.19 -20.83 -28.27
C MET A 545 -35.06 -21.22 -27.06
N ASP A 546 -36.37 -21.01 -27.15
CA ASP A 546 -37.30 -21.58 -26.17
C ASP A 546 -37.26 -23.14 -26.24
N SER A 547 -37.75 -23.81 -25.21
CA SER A 547 -37.69 -25.28 -25.15
C SER A 547 -38.43 -25.96 -26.30
N GLU A 548 -39.49 -25.36 -26.85
CA GLU A 548 -40.30 -25.96 -27.93
C GLU A 548 -39.60 -25.81 -29.30
N GLU A 549 -39.04 -24.63 -29.57
CA GLU A 549 -38.26 -24.32 -30.76
C GLU A 549 -36.93 -25.10 -30.79
N ARG A 550 -36.23 -25.22 -29.64
CA ARG A 550 -35.05 -26.11 -29.50
C ARG A 550 -35.38 -27.52 -29.93
N LEU A 551 -36.48 -28.04 -29.41
CA LEU A 551 -36.84 -29.43 -29.64
C LEU A 551 -37.27 -29.69 -31.08
N LYS A 552 -37.95 -28.73 -31.70
CA LYS A 552 -38.27 -28.77 -33.13
C LYS A 552 -37.00 -28.80 -33.99
N VAL A 553 -36.06 -27.90 -33.73
CA VAL A 553 -34.78 -27.86 -34.45
C VAL A 553 -33.98 -29.15 -34.26
N ALA A 554 -33.99 -29.71 -33.05
CA ALA A 554 -33.34 -30.98 -32.77
C ALA A 554 -34.02 -32.18 -33.46
N THR A 555 -35.35 -32.15 -33.58
CA THR A 555 -36.13 -33.16 -34.32
C THR A 555 -35.81 -33.09 -35.82
N ASP A 556 -35.70 -31.88 -36.38
CA ASP A 556 -35.30 -31.68 -37.78
C ASP A 556 -33.82 -32.11 -38.00
N ALA A 557 -32.95 -31.88 -37.01
CA ALA A 557 -31.57 -32.37 -37.03
C ALA A 557 -31.50 -33.90 -36.95
N LEU A 558 -32.34 -34.56 -36.16
CA LEU A 558 -32.43 -36.02 -36.10
C LEU A 558 -32.74 -36.63 -37.48
N GLY A 559 -33.58 -35.97 -38.30
CA GLY A 559 -33.84 -36.40 -39.67
C GLY A 559 -32.58 -36.50 -40.56
N ARG A 560 -31.52 -35.74 -40.22
CA ARG A 560 -30.21 -35.74 -40.89
C ARG A 560 -29.15 -36.58 -40.17
N PHE A 561 -29.46 -37.09 -38.99
CA PHE A 561 -28.53 -37.89 -38.19
C PHE A 561 -28.84 -39.38 -38.34
N HIS A 562 -27.86 -40.14 -38.80
CA HIS A 562 -27.99 -41.57 -39.10
C HIS A 562 -27.04 -42.44 -38.26
N GLY A 563 -26.38 -41.87 -37.26
CA GLY A 563 -25.54 -42.61 -36.30
C GLY A 563 -24.03 -42.51 -36.54
N ASP A 564 -23.58 -41.67 -37.49
CA ASP A 564 -22.17 -41.40 -37.73
C ASP A 564 -21.85 -39.91 -37.52
N ALA A 565 -21.36 -39.56 -36.33
CA ALA A 565 -21.03 -38.18 -35.99
C ALA A 565 -19.72 -37.66 -36.60
N ASP A 566 -18.91 -38.54 -37.21
CA ASP A 566 -17.67 -38.16 -37.88
C ASP A 566 -17.91 -37.62 -39.29
N GLU A 567 -19.04 -37.97 -39.91
CA GLU A 567 -19.49 -37.33 -41.15
C GLU A 567 -19.85 -35.85 -40.89
N PRO A 568 -19.27 -34.88 -41.62
CA PRO A 568 -19.43 -33.45 -41.33
C PRO A 568 -20.88 -32.98 -41.20
N ASP A 569 -21.76 -33.44 -42.11
CA ASP A 569 -23.17 -33.04 -42.14
C ASP A 569 -23.96 -33.63 -40.96
N GLN A 570 -23.67 -34.89 -40.60
CA GLN A 570 -24.25 -35.55 -39.43
C GLN A 570 -23.67 -35.00 -38.12
N GLY A 571 -22.40 -34.61 -38.09
CA GLY A 571 -21.75 -34.01 -36.92
C GLY A 571 -22.35 -32.65 -36.55
N VAL A 572 -22.75 -31.83 -37.52
CA VAL A 572 -23.52 -30.59 -37.27
C VAL A 572 -24.89 -30.92 -36.66
N ALA A 573 -25.60 -31.90 -37.23
CA ALA A 573 -26.89 -32.34 -36.71
C ALA A 573 -26.77 -32.88 -35.27
N PHE A 574 -25.74 -33.68 -35.00
CA PHE A 574 -25.45 -34.25 -33.69
C PHE A 574 -25.18 -33.18 -32.63
N ARG A 575 -24.35 -32.16 -32.94
CA ARG A 575 -24.11 -31.03 -32.03
C ARG A 575 -25.40 -30.24 -31.74
N THR A 576 -26.26 -30.08 -32.74
CA THR A 576 -27.55 -29.41 -32.60
C THR A 576 -28.48 -30.18 -31.65
N ILE A 577 -28.52 -31.50 -31.78
CA ILE A 577 -29.27 -32.38 -30.87
C ILE A 577 -28.78 -32.23 -29.43
N LEU A 578 -27.46 -32.34 -29.21
CA LEU A 578 -26.86 -32.22 -27.87
C LEU A 578 -27.22 -30.91 -27.17
N ALA A 579 -27.15 -29.79 -27.89
CA ALA A 579 -27.44 -28.46 -27.35
C ALA A 579 -28.92 -28.25 -26.99
N SER A 580 -29.81 -29.12 -27.47
CA SER A 580 -31.26 -28.97 -27.35
C SER A 580 -31.89 -29.83 -26.27
N LEU A 581 -31.11 -30.67 -25.57
CA LEU A 581 -31.62 -31.59 -24.55
C LEU A 581 -32.01 -30.85 -23.27
N ASP A 582 -33.15 -31.21 -22.71
CA ASP A 582 -33.64 -30.77 -21.40
C ASP A 582 -34.42 -31.90 -20.69
N ALA A 583 -35.02 -31.62 -19.54
CA ALA A 583 -35.73 -32.62 -18.74
C ALA A 583 -37.13 -32.98 -19.27
N SER A 584 -37.56 -32.43 -20.42
CA SER A 584 -38.91 -32.62 -20.94
C SER A 584 -39.15 -34.04 -21.47
N GLU A 585 -40.41 -34.47 -21.48
CA GLU A 585 -40.80 -35.76 -22.08
C GLU A 585 -40.48 -35.83 -23.58
N ALA A 586 -40.54 -34.70 -24.26
CA ALA A 586 -40.23 -34.63 -25.67
C ALA A 586 -38.71 -34.82 -25.92
N ALA A 587 -37.85 -34.30 -25.03
CA ALA A 587 -36.41 -34.55 -25.08
C ALA A 587 -36.08 -36.01 -24.78
N LYS A 588 -36.77 -36.64 -23.83
CA LYS A 588 -36.62 -38.09 -23.56
C LYS A 588 -36.96 -38.95 -24.78
N LYS A 589 -38.01 -38.58 -25.53
CA LYS A 589 -38.36 -39.25 -26.78
C LYS A 589 -37.28 -39.05 -27.85
N LEU A 590 -36.80 -37.82 -28.03
CA LEU A 590 -35.69 -37.51 -28.94
C LEU A 590 -34.45 -38.35 -28.59
N VAL A 591 -34.15 -38.49 -27.29
CA VAL A 591 -33.02 -39.30 -26.83
C VAL A 591 -33.17 -40.77 -27.19
N ALA A 592 -34.37 -41.33 -27.03
CA ALA A 592 -34.66 -42.70 -27.47
C ALA A 592 -34.42 -42.88 -28.98
N ASP A 593 -34.88 -41.93 -29.80
CA ASP A 593 -34.78 -41.99 -31.26
C ASP A 593 -33.32 -41.86 -31.75
N VAL A 594 -32.53 -41.00 -31.11
CA VAL A 594 -31.09 -40.84 -31.39
C VAL A 594 -30.31 -42.08 -30.96
N ALA A 595 -30.60 -42.63 -29.78
CA ALA A 595 -29.97 -43.88 -29.32
C ALA A 595 -30.27 -45.03 -30.29
N ALA A 596 -31.51 -45.13 -30.77
CA ALA A 596 -31.88 -46.11 -31.77
C ALA A 596 -31.17 -45.87 -33.13
N ALA A 597 -30.83 -44.63 -33.48
CA ALA A 597 -30.03 -44.33 -34.68
C ALA A 597 -28.60 -44.89 -34.56
N PHE A 598 -27.93 -44.68 -33.44
CA PHE A 598 -26.61 -45.27 -33.16
C PHE A 598 -26.63 -46.81 -33.16
N VAL A 599 -27.69 -47.43 -32.60
CA VAL A 599 -27.85 -48.89 -32.64
C VAL A 599 -28.00 -49.39 -34.08
N ARG A 600 -28.82 -48.70 -34.91
CA ARG A 600 -29.06 -49.09 -36.32
C ARG A 600 -27.83 -48.95 -37.20
N SER A 601 -26.98 -47.95 -36.98
CA SER A 601 -25.73 -47.77 -37.73
C SER A 601 -24.68 -48.83 -37.38
N GLY A 602 -24.86 -49.59 -36.30
CA GLY A 602 -23.86 -50.55 -35.83
C GLY A 602 -22.58 -49.87 -35.32
N THR A 603 -22.64 -48.57 -35.03
CA THR A 603 -21.51 -47.76 -34.56
C THR A 603 -21.45 -47.75 -33.02
N ILE A 604 -21.98 -48.77 -32.33
CA ILE A 604 -21.85 -48.95 -30.88
C ILE A 604 -20.92 -50.14 -30.64
N PRO A 605 -19.93 -50.03 -29.72
CA PRO A 605 -19.65 -48.89 -28.83
C PRO A 605 -18.84 -47.78 -29.51
N ASN A 606 -19.20 -46.53 -29.25
CA ASN A 606 -18.53 -45.34 -29.78
C ASN A 606 -18.51 -44.22 -28.74
N SER A 607 -17.37 -43.54 -28.62
CA SER A 607 -17.17 -42.39 -27.73
C SER A 607 -18.23 -41.28 -27.91
N TYR A 608 -18.74 -41.05 -29.12
CA TYR A 608 -19.83 -40.10 -29.36
C TYR A 608 -21.15 -40.56 -28.73
N TYR A 609 -21.42 -41.87 -28.74
CA TYR A 609 -22.61 -42.44 -28.10
C TYR A 609 -22.52 -42.30 -26.58
N THR A 610 -21.38 -42.63 -25.96
CA THR A 610 -21.19 -42.40 -24.51
C THR A 610 -21.37 -40.93 -24.15
N ARG A 611 -20.72 -40.02 -24.91
CA ARG A 611 -20.84 -38.57 -24.69
C ARG A 611 -22.29 -38.10 -24.82
N PHE A 612 -23.02 -38.63 -25.80
CA PHE A 612 -24.44 -38.34 -25.97
C PHE A 612 -25.25 -38.74 -24.74
N LEU A 613 -25.06 -39.96 -24.24
CA LEU A 613 -25.74 -40.44 -23.04
C LEU A 613 -25.38 -39.64 -21.80
N ILE A 614 -24.12 -39.22 -21.64
CA ILE A 614 -23.67 -38.34 -20.54
C ILE A 614 -24.39 -36.98 -20.60
N VAL A 615 -24.45 -36.34 -21.77
CA VAL A 615 -25.15 -35.05 -21.93
C VAL A 615 -26.65 -35.21 -21.68
N ALA A 616 -27.26 -36.29 -22.18
CA ALA A 616 -28.65 -36.62 -21.91
C ALA A 616 -28.89 -36.89 -20.41
N ALA A 617 -27.95 -37.54 -19.73
CA ALA A 617 -28.01 -37.79 -18.30
C ALA A 617 -27.96 -36.50 -17.48
N ASP A 618 -27.02 -35.60 -17.79
CA ASP A 618 -26.89 -34.28 -17.16
C ASP A 618 -28.13 -33.40 -17.39
N ALA A 619 -28.75 -33.51 -18.57
CA ALA A 619 -29.99 -32.83 -18.92
C ALA A 619 -31.25 -33.45 -18.26
N ARG A 620 -31.12 -34.60 -17.57
CA ARG A 620 -32.23 -35.42 -17.06
C ARG A 620 -33.20 -35.91 -18.15
N ALA A 621 -32.65 -36.19 -19.33
CA ALA A 621 -33.36 -36.55 -20.55
C ALA A 621 -33.29 -38.06 -20.88
N LEU A 622 -32.78 -38.92 -20.00
CA LEU A 622 -32.73 -40.35 -20.29
C LEU A 622 -34.13 -40.98 -20.11
N PRO A 623 -34.68 -41.66 -21.12
CA PRO A 623 -35.97 -42.32 -20.98
C PRO A 623 -35.86 -43.56 -20.06
N PRO A 624 -36.94 -43.92 -19.33
CA PRO A 624 -36.93 -45.06 -18.41
C PRO A 624 -36.45 -46.37 -19.04
N SER A 625 -36.85 -46.65 -20.29
CA SER A 625 -36.45 -47.86 -21.02
C SER A 625 -34.95 -47.96 -21.23
N LEU A 626 -34.27 -46.83 -21.48
CA LEU A 626 -32.83 -46.80 -21.68
C LEU A 626 -32.09 -46.88 -20.34
N LEU A 627 -32.64 -46.29 -19.27
CA LEU A 627 -32.12 -46.47 -17.91
C LEU A 627 -32.21 -47.93 -17.46
N ASP A 628 -33.31 -48.62 -17.75
CA ASP A 628 -33.46 -50.06 -17.50
C ASP A 628 -32.40 -50.88 -18.23
N GLU A 629 -32.17 -50.59 -19.50
CA GLU A 629 -31.11 -51.23 -20.29
C GLU A 629 -29.71 -51.00 -19.73
N LEU A 630 -29.37 -49.74 -19.39
CA LEU A 630 -28.07 -49.40 -18.80
C LEU A 630 -27.85 -50.09 -17.44
N LYS A 631 -28.91 -50.24 -16.63
CA LYS A 631 -28.86 -50.98 -15.36
C LYS A 631 -28.64 -52.48 -15.59
N ASP A 632 -29.35 -53.09 -16.53
CA ASP A 632 -29.18 -54.52 -16.85
C ASP A 632 -27.76 -54.80 -17.34
N GLN A 633 -27.22 -53.92 -18.19
CA GLN A 633 -25.82 -53.97 -18.61
C GLN A 633 -24.86 -53.84 -17.41
N ALA A 634 -25.15 -52.96 -16.45
CA ALA A 634 -24.32 -52.79 -15.27
C ALA A 634 -24.32 -54.03 -14.35
N GLN A 635 -25.48 -54.68 -14.20
CA GLN A 635 -25.57 -55.95 -13.47
C GLN A 635 -24.78 -57.07 -14.15
N ALA A 636 -24.77 -57.09 -15.49
CA ALA A 636 -23.96 -58.04 -16.26
C ALA A 636 -22.47 -57.75 -16.10
N ALA A 637 -22.05 -56.48 -16.21
CA ALA A 637 -20.68 -56.03 -16.02
C ALA A 637 -20.13 -56.40 -14.63
N LEU A 638 -20.94 -56.22 -13.57
CA LEU A 638 -20.57 -56.60 -12.21
C LEU A 638 -20.30 -58.10 -12.03
N LYS A 639 -20.88 -58.97 -12.86
CA LYS A 639 -20.65 -60.42 -12.84
C LYS A 639 -19.43 -60.85 -13.66
N LYS A 640 -18.86 -59.98 -14.50
CA LYS A 640 -17.64 -60.27 -15.27
C LYS A 640 -16.45 -60.45 -14.33
N GLY A 641 -15.45 -61.24 -14.73
CA GLY A 641 -14.20 -61.42 -13.97
C GLY A 641 -13.26 -60.21 -14.07
N GLU A 642 -13.18 -59.61 -15.27
CA GLU A 642 -12.42 -58.39 -15.56
C GLU A 642 -13.35 -57.35 -16.21
N LEU A 643 -13.08 -56.07 -15.98
CA LEU A 643 -13.80 -54.98 -16.64
C LEU A 643 -13.13 -54.66 -17.98
N ASP A 644 -13.94 -54.45 -18.99
CA ASP A 644 -13.50 -53.89 -20.26
C ASP A 644 -13.70 -52.36 -20.31
N PHE A 645 -13.29 -51.75 -21.41
CA PHE A 645 -13.45 -50.31 -21.63
C PHE A 645 -14.93 -49.89 -21.67
N GLU A 646 -15.80 -50.74 -22.23
CA GLU A 646 -17.23 -50.47 -22.36
C GLU A 646 -17.91 -50.41 -20.98
N ASP A 647 -17.52 -51.31 -20.07
CA ASP A 647 -17.99 -51.29 -18.68
C ASP A 647 -17.60 -49.99 -17.96
N SER A 648 -16.41 -49.45 -18.28
CA SER A 648 -15.92 -48.19 -17.71
C SER A 648 -16.68 -46.99 -18.27
N GLU A 649 -16.98 -46.97 -19.57
CA GLU A 649 -17.82 -45.95 -20.20
C GLU A 649 -19.27 -46.00 -19.68
N LEU A 650 -19.81 -47.20 -19.45
CA LEU A 650 -21.11 -47.40 -18.82
C LEU A 650 -21.13 -46.84 -17.39
N ALA A 651 -20.07 -47.06 -16.62
CA ALA A 651 -19.93 -46.48 -15.28
C ALA A 651 -19.98 -44.94 -15.32
N ARG A 652 -19.34 -44.31 -16.31
CA ARG A 652 -19.41 -42.86 -16.51
C ARG A 652 -20.83 -42.39 -16.76
N VAL A 653 -21.55 -43.02 -17.70
CA VAL A 653 -22.95 -42.68 -17.99
C VAL A 653 -23.81 -42.77 -16.73
N LEU A 654 -23.66 -43.85 -15.96
CA LEU A 654 -24.43 -44.06 -14.72
C LEU A 654 -24.09 -43.06 -13.61
N ALA A 655 -22.84 -42.60 -13.51
CA ALA A 655 -22.47 -41.55 -12.57
C ALA A 655 -23.22 -40.23 -12.85
N HIS A 656 -23.36 -39.86 -14.12
CA HIS A 656 -24.16 -38.71 -14.53
C HIS A 656 -25.67 -38.96 -14.41
N ALA A 657 -26.13 -40.19 -14.64
CA ALA A 657 -27.55 -40.54 -14.58
C ALA A 657 -28.08 -40.80 -13.15
N MET A 658 -27.24 -40.73 -12.11
CA MET A 658 -27.57 -41.21 -10.76
C MET A 658 -28.86 -40.61 -10.18
N THR A 659 -29.15 -39.33 -10.43
CA THR A 659 -30.41 -38.68 -10.01
C THR A 659 -31.67 -39.26 -10.66
N GLN A 660 -31.56 -39.88 -11.84
CA GLN A 660 -32.67 -40.52 -12.55
C GLN A 660 -32.87 -41.99 -12.15
N ILE A 661 -31.91 -42.58 -11.43
CA ILE A 661 -31.98 -43.96 -10.94
C ILE A 661 -32.74 -43.98 -9.59
N PRO A 662 -33.77 -44.83 -9.44
CA PRO A 662 -34.47 -45.01 -8.17
C PRO A 662 -33.49 -45.39 -7.05
N GLU A 663 -33.67 -44.82 -5.85
CA GLU A 663 -32.76 -44.99 -4.72
C GLU A 663 -32.46 -46.46 -4.39
N ALA A 664 -33.49 -47.31 -4.41
CA ALA A 664 -33.38 -48.75 -4.14
C ALA A 664 -32.47 -49.50 -5.13
N GLU A 665 -32.19 -48.92 -6.29
CA GLU A 665 -31.45 -49.56 -7.39
C GLU A 665 -30.05 -48.96 -7.59
N ARG A 666 -29.73 -47.84 -6.93
CA ARG A 666 -28.43 -47.15 -7.07
C ARG A 666 -27.25 -47.99 -6.64
N ALA A 667 -27.45 -49.00 -5.78
CA ALA A 667 -26.39 -49.90 -5.33
C ALA A 667 -25.65 -50.59 -6.48
N VAL A 668 -26.37 -50.93 -7.57
CA VAL A 668 -25.79 -51.52 -8.78
C VAL A 668 -24.86 -50.51 -9.47
N ALA A 669 -25.34 -49.28 -9.66
CA ALA A 669 -24.57 -48.21 -10.28
C ALA A 669 -23.31 -47.87 -9.46
N TYR A 670 -23.44 -47.69 -8.14
CA TYR A 670 -22.28 -47.46 -7.26
C TYR A 670 -21.26 -48.60 -7.33
N GLY A 671 -21.74 -49.85 -7.33
CA GLY A 671 -20.87 -51.02 -7.44
C GLY A 671 -20.03 -50.98 -8.71
N LEU A 672 -20.64 -50.64 -9.86
CA LEU A 672 -19.91 -50.56 -11.12
C LEU A 672 -18.94 -49.37 -11.15
N ILE A 673 -19.37 -48.19 -10.67
CA ILE A 673 -18.54 -46.98 -10.59
C ILE A 673 -17.30 -47.21 -9.74
N GLU A 674 -17.43 -47.78 -8.55
CA GLU A 674 -16.28 -48.08 -7.69
C GLU A 674 -15.37 -49.15 -8.31
N ARG A 675 -15.94 -50.16 -8.98
CA ARG A 675 -15.14 -51.17 -9.64
C ARG A 675 -14.34 -50.59 -10.80
N ALA A 676 -14.95 -49.73 -11.62
CA ALA A 676 -14.28 -49.00 -12.70
C ALA A 676 -13.21 -48.04 -12.18
N ALA A 677 -13.51 -47.29 -11.11
CA ALA A 677 -12.56 -46.39 -10.46
C ALA A 677 -11.31 -47.12 -9.95
N ASN A 678 -11.47 -48.34 -9.44
CA ASN A 678 -10.38 -49.18 -8.93
C ASN A 678 -9.59 -49.92 -10.04
N SER A 679 -10.15 -50.07 -11.24
CA SER A 679 -9.47 -50.73 -12.37
C SER A 679 -8.61 -49.79 -13.21
N VAL A 680 -8.77 -48.47 -13.04
CA VAL A 680 -7.96 -47.46 -13.75
C VAL A 680 -6.88 -46.87 -12.83
N THR A 681 -5.91 -46.16 -13.43
CA THR A 681 -4.88 -45.48 -12.63
C THR A 681 -5.51 -44.45 -11.68
N PRO A 682 -5.01 -44.29 -10.44
CA PRO A 682 -5.58 -43.35 -9.46
C PRO A 682 -5.64 -41.88 -9.89
N LYS A 683 -4.91 -41.51 -10.96
CA LYS A 683 -4.87 -40.14 -11.51
C LYS A 683 -5.71 -39.98 -12.79
N SER A 684 -6.60 -40.93 -13.09
CA SER A 684 -7.45 -40.91 -14.28
C SER A 684 -8.48 -39.77 -14.25
N SER A 685 -8.60 -39.02 -15.35
CA SER A 685 -9.65 -38.01 -15.54
C SER A 685 -11.06 -38.61 -15.49
N MET A 686 -11.21 -39.86 -15.91
CA MET A 686 -12.48 -40.58 -15.91
C MET A 686 -13.02 -40.75 -14.49
N THR A 687 -12.17 -41.16 -13.54
CA THR A 687 -12.56 -41.31 -12.14
C THR A 687 -12.91 -39.96 -11.52
N ALA A 688 -12.11 -38.92 -11.82
CA ALA A 688 -12.38 -37.57 -11.37
C ALA A 688 -13.73 -37.05 -11.88
N GLU A 689 -14.06 -37.27 -13.17
CA GLU A 689 -15.34 -36.91 -13.79
C GLU A 689 -16.51 -37.62 -13.11
N MET A 690 -16.44 -38.94 -12.93
CA MET A 690 -17.51 -39.71 -12.26
C MET A 690 -17.77 -39.20 -10.84
N TYR A 691 -16.71 -38.98 -10.07
CA TYR A 691 -16.83 -38.47 -8.71
C TYR A 691 -17.31 -37.01 -8.67
N ALA A 692 -16.90 -36.18 -9.64
CA ALA A 692 -17.40 -34.81 -9.80
C ALA A 692 -18.90 -34.80 -10.08
N ALA A 693 -19.37 -35.67 -10.99
CA ALA A 693 -20.80 -35.79 -11.33
C ALA A 693 -21.64 -36.19 -10.11
N LEU A 694 -21.19 -37.19 -9.34
CA LEU A 694 -21.83 -37.59 -8.09
C LEU A 694 -21.79 -36.48 -7.03
N GLY A 695 -20.66 -35.79 -6.90
CA GLY A 695 -20.49 -34.68 -5.96
C GLY A 695 -21.38 -33.48 -6.26
N ARG A 696 -21.54 -33.14 -7.55
CA ARG A 696 -22.48 -32.12 -8.05
C ARG A 696 -23.93 -32.51 -7.75
N GLN A 697 -24.25 -33.80 -7.85
CA GLN A 697 -25.58 -34.33 -7.55
C GLN A 697 -25.83 -34.51 -6.04
N GLN A 698 -24.82 -34.32 -5.19
CA GLN A 698 -24.84 -34.65 -3.75
C GLN A 698 -25.20 -36.12 -3.48
N LEU A 699 -24.74 -37.02 -4.36
CA LEU A 699 -24.96 -38.47 -4.30
C LEU A 699 -23.62 -39.23 -4.19
N ASP A 700 -22.55 -38.57 -3.82
CA ASP A 700 -21.27 -39.20 -3.49
C ASP A 700 -21.31 -39.92 -2.12
N THR A 701 -20.41 -40.89 -1.95
CA THR A 701 -20.15 -41.49 -0.65
C THR A 701 -19.01 -40.75 0.06
N GLY A 702 -18.94 -40.81 1.39
CA GLY A 702 -17.92 -40.09 2.17
C GLY A 702 -16.47 -40.39 1.75
N ASP A 703 -16.21 -41.61 1.27
CA ASP A 703 -14.88 -42.03 0.80
C ASP A 703 -14.49 -41.38 -0.53
N MET A 704 -15.46 -41.04 -1.40
CA MET A 704 -15.19 -40.45 -2.73
C MET A 704 -14.58 -39.06 -2.60
N LEU A 705 -15.16 -38.19 -1.76
CA LEU A 705 -14.59 -36.87 -1.49
C LEU A 705 -13.17 -36.99 -0.91
N ALA A 706 -12.93 -37.92 0.02
CA ALA A 706 -11.60 -38.13 0.58
C ALA A 706 -10.57 -38.51 -0.50
N ARG A 707 -10.95 -39.35 -1.48
CA ARG A 707 -10.09 -39.68 -2.64
C ARG A 707 -9.88 -38.48 -3.55
N VAL A 708 -10.92 -37.68 -3.82
CA VAL A 708 -10.82 -36.46 -4.63
C VAL A 708 -9.81 -35.50 -4.00
N ARG A 709 -9.93 -35.25 -2.69
CA ARG A 709 -9.01 -34.40 -1.94
C ARG A 709 -7.58 -34.94 -2.04
N ALA A 710 -7.36 -36.22 -1.73
CA ALA A 710 -6.03 -36.83 -1.78
C ALA A 710 -5.34 -36.67 -3.14
N GLN A 711 -6.07 -36.79 -4.25
CA GLN A 711 -5.51 -36.59 -5.60
C GLN A 711 -5.34 -35.11 -5.97
N ALA A 712 -6.27 -34.25 -5.55
CA ALA A 712 -6.17 -32.80 -5.77
C ALA A 712 -4.94 -32.19 -5.07
N TYR A 713 -4.65 -32.61 -3.82
CA TYR A 713 -3.46 -32.17 -3.08
C TYR A 713 -2.13 -32.63 -3.70
N ALA A 714 -2.15 -33.59 -4.64
CA ALA A 714 -0.97 -33.99 -5.38
C ALA A 714 -0.69 -33.08 -6.60
N ALA A 715 -1.50 -32.04 -6.83
CA ALA A 715 -1.28 -31.07 -7.90
C ALA A 715 -0.05 -30.20 -7.64
N ALA A 716 0.80 -30.07 -8.67
CA ALA A 716 1.89 -29.10 -8.65
C ALA A 716 1.34 -27.68 -8.90
N ALA A 717 1.99 -26.67 -8.33
CA ALA A 717 1.68 -25.28 -8.61
C ALA A 717 1.77 -25.01 -10.13
N TYR A 718 0.81 -24.24 -10.65
CA TYR A 718 0.78 -23.90 -12.07
C TYR A 718 1.94 -22.96 -12.43
N THR A 719 2.65 -23.27 -13.52
CA THR A 719 3.65 -22.38 -14.13
C THR A 719 3.24 -22.06 -15.57
N PRO A 720 3.38 -20.79 -16.03
CA PRO A 720 2.98 -20.39 -17.38
C PRO A 720 3.73 -21.10 -18.53
N ASP A 721 4.93 -21.64 -18.27
CA ASP A 721 5.79 -22.33 -19.25
C ASP A 721 5.40 -23.80 -19.51
N ASP A 722 4.35 -24.31 -18.85
CA ASP A 722 3.86 -25.67 -19.08
C ASP A 722 3.17 -25.79 -20.47
N SER A 723 3.99 -25.95 -21.51
CA SER A 723 3.58 -26.18 -22.91
C SER A 723 2.67 -27.41 -23.10
N SER A 724 2.62 -28.32 -22.12
CA SER A 724 1.70 -29.47 -22.09
C SER A 724 0.23 -29.08 -21.86
N VAL A 725 -0.02 -27.82 -21.48
CA VAL A 725 -1.34 -27.28 -21.15
C VAL A 725 -2.01 -26.63 -22.38
N LEU A 726 -1.35 -26.56 -23.54
CA LEU A 726 -1.92 -25.98 -24.78
C LEU A 726 -2.84 -26.93 -25.57
N GLU A 727 -2.89 -28.21 -25.25
CA GLU A 727 -3.79 -29.15 -25.90
C GLU A 727 -5.00 -29.41 -24.98
N GLY A 728 -6.09 -28.67 -25.24
CA GLY A 728 -7.41 -29.11 -24.77
C GLY A 728 -7.68 -30.55 -25.20
N PRO A 729 -8.61 -31.28 -24.55
CA PRO A 729 -8.82 -32.69 -24.84
C PRO A 729 -9.05 -32.91 -26.33
N THR A 730 -8.10 -33.59 -26.98
CA THR A 730 -8.20 -33.94 -28.40
C THR A 730 -9.47 -34.78 -28.56
N PRO A 731 -10.35 -34.47 -29.53
CA PRO A 731 -11.49 -35.32 -29.82
C PRO A 731 -11.05 -36.78 -29.98
N GLY A 732 -11.60 -37.68 -29.16
CA GLY A 732 -11.21 -39.10 -29.12
C GLY A 732 -10.24 -39.51 -28.00
N VAL A 733 -9.67 -38.57 -27.23
CA VAL A 733 -8.88 -38.88 -26.02
C VAL A 733 -9.80 -38.87 -24.80
N THR A 734 -10.12 -40.06 -24.28
CA THR A 734 -11.06 -40.25 -23.16
C THR A 734 -10.39 -40.23 -21.78
N ILE A 735 -9.07 -40.38 -21.69
CA ILE A 735 -8.35 -40.47 -20.40
C ILE A 735 -7.13 -39.54 -20.41
N VAL A 736 -7.17 -38.51 -19.58
CA VAL A 736 -6.03 -37.66 -19.23
C VAL A 736 -5.55 -38.05 -17.84
N VAL A 737 -4.25 -38.25 -17.66
CA VAL A 737 -3.67 -38.60 -16.36
C VAL A 737 -3.01 -37.37 -15.76
N GLY A 738 -3.56 -36.85 -14.65
CA GLY A 738 -3.04 -35.65 -14.01
C GLY A 738 -3.91 -35.17 -12.85
N ALA A 739 -3.42 -34.19 -12.09
CA ALA A 739 -4.16 -33.65 -10.94
C ALA A 739 -5.21 -32.59 -11.31
N GLY A 740 -5.13 -32.00 -12.51
CA GLY A 740 -6.09 -30.99 -13.00
C GLY A 740 -7.56 -31.44 -12.96
N PRO A 741 -7.92 -32.61 -13.51
CA PRO A 741 -9.28 -33.15 -13.42
C PRO A 741 -9.79 -33.31 -11.99
N TRP A 742 -8.90 -33.62 -11.03
CA TRP A 742 -9.25 -33.75 -9.62
C TRP A 742 -9.51 -32.41 -8.93
N LEU A 743 -8.82 -31.34 -9.35
CA LEU A 743 -9.13 -29.98 -8.94
C LEU A 743 -10.50 -29.53 -9.47
N ILE A 744 -10.85 -29.88 -10.71
CA ILE A 744 -12.20 -29.65 -11.27
C ILE A 744 -13.23 -30.42 -10.44
N ALA A 745 -12.96 -31.69 -10.11
CA ALA A 745 -13.85 -32.46 -9.27
C ALA A 745 -14.04 -31.80 -7.89
N LEU A 746 -12.97 -31.39 -7.21
CA LEU A 746 -13.07 -30.68 -5.92
C LEU A 746 -13.87 -29.37 -6.05
N ALA A 747 -13.68 -28.61 -7.13
CA ALA A 747 -14.45 -27.41 -7.40
C ALA A 747 -15.95 -27.72 -7.59
N GLU A 748 -16.30 -28.78 -8.32
CA GLU A 748 -17.70 -29.21 -8.50
C GLU A 748 -18.38 -29.60 -7.18
N TYR A 749 -17.65 -30.18 -6.22
CA TYR A 749 -18.15 -30.36 -4.85
C TYR A 749 -18.38 -29.01 -4.16
N GLY A 750 -17.42 -28.09 -4.29
CA GLY A 750 -17.50 -26.75 -3.74
C GLY A 750 -18.59 -25.87 -4.35
N ARG A 751 -19.23 -26.27 -5.45
CA ARG A 751 -20.39 -25.55 -6.01
C ARG A 751 -21.70 -25.89 -5.32
N THR A 752 -21.76 -26.99 -4.57
CA THR A 752 -23.00 -27.52 -4.03
C THR A 752 -22.98 -27.70 -2.52
N ARG A 753 -21.80 -27.67 -1.89
CA ARG A 753 -21.64 -27.76 -0.44
C ARG A 753 -20.46 -26.93 0.06
N LYS A 754 -20.46 -26.63 1.36
CA LYS A 754 -19.33 -25.96 2.01
C LYS A 754 -18.12 -26.90 2.09
N LEU A 755 -16.96 -26.41 1.67
CA LEU A 755 -15.68 -27.10 1.74
C LEU A 755 -14.90 -26.70 3.01
N PRO A 756 -14.00 -27.55 3.50
CA PRO A 756 -12.97 -27.17 4.48
C PRO A 756 -12.09 -26.02 3.96
N ASP A 757 -11.62 -25.15 4.86
CA ASP A 757 -10.80 -23.97 4.52
C ASP A 757 -9.52 -24.34 3.74
N GLU A 758 -8.93 -25.49 4.05
CA GLU A 758 -7.76 -26.04 3.36
C GLU A 758 -8.03 -26.42 1.90
N ASP A 759 -9.24 -26.87 1.58
CA ASP A 759 -9.65 -27.19 0.21
C ASP A 759 -9.93 -25.89 -0.57
N VAL A 760 -10.52 -24.88 0.09
CA VAL A 760 -10.73 -23.54 -0.48
C VAL A 760 -9.39 -22.88 -0.80
N ALA A 761 -8.42 -22.95 0.12
CA ALA A 761 -7.07 -22.43 -0.09
C ALA A 761 -6.38 -23.13 -1.29
N LEU A 762 -6.56 -24.44 -1.44
CA LEU A 762 -6.03 -25.18 -2.59
C LEU A 762 -6.64 -24.68 -3.91
N LEU A 763 -7.97 -24.52 -3.99
CA LEU A 763 -8.62 -23.99 -5.19
C LEU A 763 -8.14 -22.56 -5.51
N ARG A 764 -7.99 -21.69 -4.50
CA ARG A 764 -7.43 -20.33 -4.67
C ARG A 764 -6.01 -20.36 -5.25
N ALA A 765 -5.15 -21.26 -4.78
CA ALA A 765 -3.77 -21.40 -5.27
C ALA A 765 -3.68 -21.84 -6.75
N HIS A 766 -4.70 -22.52 -7.27
CA HIS A 766 -4.75 -22.98 -8.67
C HIS A 766 -5.55 -22.07 -9.61
N TYR A 767 -6.08 -20.95 -9.12
CA TYR A 767 -6.81 -19.98 -9.96
C TYR A 767 -5.98 -19.46 -11.13
N ALA A 768 -4.65 -19.35 -10.99
CA ALA A 768 -3.78 -18.88 -12.07
C ALA A 768 -3.88 -19.74 -13.35
N ASN A 769 -4.29 -21.01 -13.25
CA ASN A 769 -4.47 -21.90 -14.40
C ASN A 769 -5.77 -21.57 -15.17
N PRO A 770 -5.69 -21.08 -16.43
CA PRO A 770 -6.87 -20.66 -17.20
C PRO A 770 -7.93 -21.74 -17.39
N TYR A 771 -7.53 -23.01 -17.51
CA TYR A 771 -8.44 -24.13 -17.72
C TYR A 771 -9.25 -24.49 -16.48
N LEU A 772 -8.72 -24.21 -15.30
CA LEU A 772 -9.39 -24.49 -14.03
C LEU A 772 -10.28 -23.33 -13.57
N ARG A 773 -10.00 -22.09 -14.02
CA ARG A 773 -10.74 -20.88 -13.61
C ARG A 773 -12.25 -21.03 -13.74
N VAL A 774 -12.71 -21.60 -14.86
CA VAL A 774 -14.15 -21.76 -15.15
C VAL A 774 -14.86 -22.64 -14.11
N ALA A 775 -14.17 -23.66 -13.58
CA ALA A 775 -14.72 -24.53 -12.53
C ALA A 775 -14.51 -23.94 -11.13
N ILE A 776 -13.33 -23.34 -10.87
CA ILE A 776 -12.92 -22.82 -9.56
C ILE A 776 -13.76 -21.62 -9.14
N VAL A 777 -13.98 -20.63 -10.02
CA VAL A 777 -14.63 -19.37 -9.62
C VAL A 777 -16.06 -19.60 -9.09
N PRO A 778 -16.93 -20.39 -9.76
CA PRO A 778 -18.25 -20.72 -9.20
C PRO A 778 -18.19 -21.43 -7.86
N ALA A 779 -17.19 -22.30 -7.65
CA ALA A 779 -17.01 -22.99 -6.38
C ALA A 779 -16.63 -22.00 -5.27
N LEU A 780 -15.63 -21.14 -5.52
CA LEU A 780 -15.21 -20.12 -4.57
C LEU A 780 -16.34 -19.14 -4.26
N LEU A 781 -17.12 -18.72 -5.26
CA LEU A 781 -18.30 -17.87 -5.06
C LEU A 781 -19.31 -18.52 -4.11
N TYR A 782 -19.54 -19.83 -4.21
CA TYR A 782 -20.43 -20.54 -3.29
C TYR A 782 -19.88 -20.63 -1.86
N GLN A 783 -18.56 -20.75 -1.71
CA GLN A 783 -17.92 -20.76 -0.39
C GLN A 783 -18.05 -19.41 0.34
N GLU A 784 -18.14 -18.34 -0.43
CA GLU A 784 -18.34 -16.99 0.05
C GLU A 784 -19.84 -16.75 0.28
N GLN A 785 -20.21 -16.32 1.48
CA GLN A 785 -21.60 -15.92 1.71
C GLN A 785 -21.86 -14.63 0.91
N GLN A 786 -22.86 -14.65 0.01
CA GLN A 786 -23.23 -13.48 -0.75
C GLN A 786 -23.51 -12.32 0.20
N VAL A 787 -22.77 -11.22 0.01
CA VAL A 787 -23.00 -9.99 0.77
C VAL A 787 -24.33 -9.39 0.31
N ALA A 788 -25.12 -8.86 1.25
CA ALA A 788 -26.33 -8.11 0.89
C ALA A 788 -25.95 -6.93 -0.03
N ALA A 789 -26.85 -6.54 -0.94
CA ALA A 789 -26.56 -5.45 -1.88
C ALA A 789 -26.21 -4.15 -1.14
N ASP A 790 -26.90 -3.88 -0.02
CA ASP A 790 -26.60 -2.78 0.89
C ASP A 790 -25.22 -2.97 1.52
N GLY A 791 -24.26 -2.14 1.12
CA GLY A 791 -22.89 -2.17 1.62
C GLY A 791 -21.95 -3.15 0.91
N ALA A 792 -22.40 -3.83 -0.16
CA ALA A 792 -21.56 -4.76 -0.93
C ALA A 792 -20.28 -4.08 -1.45
N VAL A 793 -20.40 -2.91 -2.10
CA VAL A 793 -19.23 -2.18 -2.62
C VAL A 793 -18.26 -1.78 -1.51
N GLY A 794 -18.75 -1.40 -0.33
CA GLY A 794 -17.91 -1.11 0.83
C GLY A 794 -17.08 -2.32 1.25
N SER A 795 -17.72 -3.49 1.40
CA SER A 795 -17.03 -4.75 1.72
C SER A 795 -16.03 -5.16 0.65
N TRP A 796 -16.38 -4.99 -0.63
CA TRP A 796 -15.49 -5.31 -1.75
C TRP A 796 -14.24 -4.43 -1.77
N LEU A 797 -14.39 -3.13 -1.48
CA LEU A 797 -13.28 -2.20 -1.34
C LEU A 797 -12.35 -2.61 -0.20
N GLU A 798 -12.90 -2.97 0.97
CA GLU A 798 -12.10 -3.43 2.11
C GLU A 798 -11.30 -4.69 1.77
N ARG A 799 -11.92 -5.67 1.10
CA ARG A 799 -11.26 -6.92 0.66
C ARG A 799 -10.11 -6.65 -0.30
N LEU A 800 -10.33 -5.82 -1.32
CA LEU A 800 -9.30 -5.49 -2.32
C LEU A 800 -8.18 -4.61 -1.74
N ALA A 801 -8.52 -3.66 -0.87
CA ALA A 801 -7.56 -2.77 -0.23
C ALA A 801 -6.71 -3.48 0.83
N ALA A 802 -7.18 -4.61 1.39
CA ALA A 802 -6.41 -5.45 2.31
C ALA A 802 -5.27 -6.22 1.62
N LEU A 803 -5.21 -6.23 0.28
CA LEU A 803 -4.24 -6.96 -0.53
C LEU A 803 -3.35 -6.03 -1.37
N PRO A 804 -2.68 -5.01 -0.79
CA PRO A 804 -1.86 -4.09 -1.56
C PRO A 804 -0.60 -4.75 -2.15
N THR A 805 -0.06 -5.75 -1.45
CA THR A 805 1.21 -6.42 -1.79
C THR A 805 1.04 -7.85 -2.33
N ASP A 806 -0.18 -8.26 -2.65
CA ASP A 806 -0.48 -9.61 -3.15
C ASP A 806 -1.44 -9.51 -4.35
N ALA A 807 -0.90 -9.20 -5.53
CA ALA A 807 -1.70 -9.10 -6.74
C ALA A 807 -2.39 -10.43 -7.10
N PRO A 808 -1.75 -11.61 -6.98
CA PRO A 808 -2.41 -12.89 -7.24
C PRO A 808 -3.65 -13.12 -6.36
N ALA A 809 -3.56 -12.88 -5.04
CA ALA A 809 -4.73 -12.99 -4.17
C ALA A 809 -5.81 -11.97 -4.54
N ARG A 810 -5.39 -10.74 -4.89
CA ARG A 810 -6.32 -9.68 -5.33
C ARG A 810 -7.04 -10.04 -6.63
N GLU A 811 -6.39 -10.69 -7.59
CA GLU A 811 -7.02 -11.20 -8.81
C GLU A 811 -8.07 -12.28 -8.53
N VAL A 812 -7.80 -13.19 -7.58
CA VAL A 812 -8.78 -14.20 -7.13
C VAL A 812 -10.02 -13.52 -6.55
N GLU A 813 -9.81 -12.54 -5.67
CA GLU A 813 -10.88 -11.73 -5.11
C GLU A 813 -11.68 -11.02 -6.20
N GLN A 814 -11.00 -10.37 -7.15
CA GLN A 814 -11.66 -9.73 -8.28
C GLN A 814 -12.55 -10.70 -9.06
N ALA A 815 -12.08 -11.92 -9.35
CA ALA A 815 -12.84 -12.92 -10.10
C ALA A 815 -14.11 -13.37 -9.36
N ILE A 816 -14.02 -13.57 -8.03
CA ILE A 816 -15.17 -13.89 -7.18
C ILE A 816 -16.18 -12.74 -7.22
N LEU A 817 -15.71 -11.49 -7.06
CA LEU A 817 -16.57 -10.31 -7.04
C LEU A 817 -17.21 -10.02 -8.41
N VAL A 818 -16.49 -10.27 -9.50
CA VAL A 818 -17.01 -10.22 -10.88
C VAL A 818 -18.15 -11.21 -11.03
N ALA A 819 -17.97 -12.45 -10.58
CA ALA A 819 -18.99 -13.47 -10.64
C ALA A 819 -20.20 -13.13 -9.76
N ASP A 820 -19.97 -12.65 -8.53
CA ASP A 820 -21.03 -12.21 -7.61
C ASP A 820 -21.83 -11.03 -8.16
N LEU A 821 -21.20 -10.05 -8.79
CA LEU A 821 -21.90 -8.94 -9.41
C LEU A 821 -22.69 -9.41 -10.63
N ALA A 822 -22.08 -10.22 -11.51
CA ALA A 822 -22.71 -10.68 -12.75
C ALA A 822 -23.99 -11.51 -12.52
N ILE A 823 -24.14 -12.18 -11.37
CA ILE A 823 -25.33 -13.00 -11.05
C ILE A 823 -26.52 -12.18 -10.54
N ARG A 824 -26.32 -10.93 -10.13
CA ARG A 824 -27.35 -10.12 -9.47
C ARG A 824 -28.52 -9.81 -10.42
N PRO A 825 -29.72 -9.56 -9.90
CA PRO A 825 -30.80 -8.97 -10.69
C PRO A 825 -30.35 -7.66 -11.36
N ARG A 826 -30.85 -7.36 -12.57
CA ARG A 826 -30.39 -6.23 -13.39
C ARG A 826 -30.39 -4.89 -12.65
N SER A 827 -31.46 -4.61 -11.89
CA SER A 827 -31.59 -3.37 -11.11
C SER A 827 -30.51 -3.24 -10.02
N GLN A 828 -30.18 -4.33 -9.33
CA GLN A 828 -29.09 -4.36 -8.35
C GLN A 828 -27.73 -4.25 -9.02
N PHE A 829 -27.54 -4.95 -10.15
CA PHE A 829 -26.32 -4.89 -10.95
C PHE A 829 -25.99 -3.44 -11.35
N GLU A 830 -26.95 -2.71 -11.93
CA GLU A 830 -26.75 -1.32 -12.36
C GLU A 830 -26.48 -0.37 -11.19
N ALA A 831 -27.19 -0.55 -10.06
CA ALA A 831 -26.96 0.25 -8.86
C ALA A 831 -25.53 0.07 -8.32
N LEU A 832 -25.10 -1.19 -8.16
CA LEU A 832 -23.76 -1.55 -7.69
C LEU A 832 -22.68 -1.11 -8.68
N LEU A 833 -22.92 -1.22 -9.99
CA LEU A 833 -22.00 -0.74 -11.02
C LEU A 833 -21.81 0.78 -10.94
N GLY A 834 -22.89 1.53 -10.67
CA GLY A 834 -22.82 2.97 -10.41
C GLY A 834 -22.04 3.32 -9.15
N GLU A 835 -22.19 2.54 -8.07
CA GLU A 835 -21.39 2.67 -6.85
C GLU A 835 -19.92 2.35 -7.08
N LEU A 836 -19.60 1.30 -7.82
CA LEU A 836 -18.23 0.93 -8.20
C LEU A 836 -17.54 2.03 -9.00
N ARG A 837 -18.24 2.64 -9.97
CA ARG A 837 -17.70 3.79 -10.73
C ARG A 837 -17.37 4.97 -9.82
N ARG A 838 -18.25 5.30 -8.87
CA ARG A 838 -18.00 6.34 -7.85
C ARG A 838 -16.81 5.97 -6.96
N ALA A 839 -16.75 4.74 -6.46
CA ALA A 839 -15.65 4.25 -5.64
C ALA A 839 -14.31 4.28 -6.38
N ARG A 840 -14.29 3.89 -7.66
CA ARG A 840 -13.10 3.98 -8.53
C ARG A 840 -12.62 5.42 -8.64
N SER A 841 -13.52 6.36 -8.92
CA SER A 841 -13.16 7.78 -9.04
C SER A 841 -12.68 8.41 -7.72
N GLY A 842 -13.18 7.91 -6.58
CA GLY A 842 -12.82 8.41 -5.24
C GLY A 842 -11.56 7.78 -4.64
N SER A 843 -11.10 6.64 -5.16
CA SER A 843 -9.86 6.00 -4.69
C SER A 843 -8.63 6.82 -5.10
N GLN A 844 -7.59 6.86 -4.27
CA GLN A 844 -6.30 7.47 -4.61
C GLN A 844 -5.21 6.44 -4.95
N GLU A 845 -5.50 5.16 -4.69
CA GLU A 845 -4.59 4.03 -4.87
C GLU A 845 -4.74 3.44 -6.28
N PRO A 846 -3.72 3.53 -7.15
CA PRO A 846 -3.83 3.08 -8.54
C PRO A 846 -4.17 1.60 -8.69
N GLU A 847 -3.58 0.72 -7.88
CA GLU A 847 -3.83 -0.72 -7.89
C GLU A 847 -5.29 -1.05 -7.53
N LEU A 848 -5.87 -0.31 -6.59
CA LEU A 848 -7.27 -0.44 -6.23
C LEU A 848 -8.17 0.11 -7.33
N ARG A 849 -7.83 1.25 -7.94
CA ARG A 849 -8.57 1.78 -9.09
C ARG A 849 -8.61 0.78 -10.23
N MET A 850 -7.46 0.20 -10.57
CA MET A 850 -7.36 -0.82 -11.61
C MET A 850 -8.22 -2.05 -11.28
N ALA A 851 -8.15 -2.54 -10.03
CA ALA A 851 -8.99 -3.65 -9.59
C ALA A 851 -10.49 -3.35 -9.78
N LEU A 852 -10.94 -2.17 -9.35
CA LEU A 852 -12.34 -1.75 -9.53
C LEU A 852 -12.71 -1.59 -11.01
N GLY A 853 -11.77 -1.12 -11.85
CA GLY A 853 -11.93 -1.08 -13.30
C GLY A 853 -12.16 -2.47 -13.89
N VAL A 854 -11.41 -3.48 -13.45
CA VAL A 854 -11.61 -4.87 -13.86
C VAL A 854 -13.00 -5.35 -13.44
N LEU A 855 -13.41 -5.12 -12.19
CA LEU A 855 -14.75 -5.47 -11.72
C LEU A 855 -15.86 -4.87 -12.59
N ILE A 856 -15.74 -3.58 -12.93
CA ILE A 856 -16.74 -2.86 -13.75
C ILE A 856 -16.87 -3.49 -15.14
N VAL A 857 -15.76 -3.83 -15.79
CA VAL A 857 -15.79 -4.33 -17.17
C VAL A 857 -16.11 -5.82 -17.22
N GLU A 858 -15.38 -6.63 -16.47
CA GLU A 858 -15.50 -8.09 -16.53
C GLU A 858 -16.84 -8.58 -15.99
N SER A 859 -17.48 -7.87 -15.04
CA SER A 859 -18.83 -8.24 -14.59
C SER A 859 -19.89 -8.05 -15.68
N GLN A 860 -19.76 -6.99 -16.50
CA GLN A 860 -20.63 -6.74 -17.65
C GLN A 860 -20.43 -7.82 -18.73
N ILE A 861 -19.18 -8.18 -19.03
CA ILE A 861 -18.84 -9.25 -19.98
C ILE A 861 -19.32 -10.62 -19.47
N ALA A 862 -19.07 -10.94 -18.20
CA ALA A 862 -19.48 -12.20 -17.58
C ALA A 862 -21.01 -12.36 -17.60
N ARG A 863 -21.75 -11.26 -17.44
CA ARG A 863 -23.21 -11.24 -17.53
C ARG A 863 -23.73 -11.61 -18.93
N THR A 864 -23.07 -11.17 -20.00
CA THR A 864 -23.46 -11.47 -21.39
C THR A 864 -22.93 -12.81 -21.92
N LYS A 865 -22.00 -13.45 -21.20
CA LYS A 865 -21.51 -14.81 -21.51
C LYS A 865 -22.31 -15.94 -20.86
N ARG A 866 -23.25 -15.63 -19.96
CA ARG A 866 -24.11 -16.64 -19.33
C ARG A 866 -25.17 -17.12 -20.30
N SER A 867 -25.42 -18.43 -20.35
CA SER A 867 -26.59 -18.92 -21.08
C SER A 867 -27.85 -18.31 -20.46
N ALA A 868 -28.82 -17.93 -21.29
CA ALA A 868 -30.10 -17.42 -20.78
C ALA A 868 -30.72 -18.40 -19.76
N SER A 869 -30.55 -19.71 -19.95
CA SER A 869 -31.00 -20.74 -19.00
C SER A 869 -30.30 -20.73 -17.65
N ASP A 870 -29.07 -20.23 -17.53
CA ASP A 870 -28.36 -20.13 -16.25
C ASP A 870 -28.72 -18.86 -15.48
N VAL A 871 -29.19 -17.82 -16.18
CA VAL A 871 -29.64 -16.54 -15.58
C VAL A 871 -30.95 -16.73 -14.79
N TRP A 872 -31.79 -17.70 -15.17
CA TRP A 872 -33.10 -17.96 -14.55
C TRP A 872 -33.12 -19.11 -13.53
N ARG A 873 -32.00 -19.81 -13.32
CA ARG A 873 -31.94 -21.02 -12.46
C ARG A 873 -31.55 -20.76 -11.00
N LEU A 874 -31.25 -19.52 -10.62
CA LEU A 874 -30.86 -19.18 -9.24
C LEU A 874 -32.05 -18.80 -8.35
N ASP A 875 -33.26 -18.70 -8.91
CA ASP A 875 -34.49 -18.32 -8.19
C ASP A 875 -35.47 -19.50 -7.98
N ASP A 876 -35.06 -20.76 -8.21
CA ASP A 876 -35.85 -21.97 -7.90
C ASP A 876 -35.22 -22.86 -6.82
#